data_AF-A0A8H7K7B8-F1
#
_entry.id   AF-A0A8H7K7B8-F1
#
_cell.length_a   1.000
_cell.length_b   1.000
_cell.length_c   1.000
_cell.angle_alpha   90.00
_cell.angle_beta   90.00
_cell.angle_gamma   90.00
#
_symmetry.space_group_name_H-M   'P 1'
#
loop_
_entity.id
_entity.type
_entity.pdbx_description
1 polymer ?
#
loop_
_entity_poly.entity_id
_entity_poly.type
_entity_poly.pdbx_seq_one_letter_code
_entity_poly.pdbx_strand_id
1 'polypeptide(L)'
;MRRGAFIAQTDCPCHLALTKLYCGISAVVKSDGTFRAALAIYDALYLRDFHDADVVINDKTGFDGLTDHLIDYLKSYERGNLAKFIGCGVLSSVLDHSKLICSRLWLELDIVPIVIPAPTETRHNGHWIAKPVDELADSMARKSIMCFGPSTIPRLQVGWHGVVQVSLSGLAHLARLQDYKGICSPGTWETMTFYADKIRERRIKVAFFSASPQGGGVPIARHALIRFASLLGLPITWQVPKPRRGVFGVTKAIKNILRGVEPNQRMEWLDRNSIIDWVTENAKRYWLVQGGPLQSPEEGGADIVIIDDLEMMGLIPLAKAAAPNRPVLYCSHIQMRNDLIARTGTLENDTWGFVWDHVKHADAFLTYPNQESLPAEAPREKVGYLSPTFDWFDGLNKSLSMWDTGFYTHFYNSQCYKFHMTELRWPSRKYIFATASFESEQELSEIFSYYAEFRCLISDKKVNPPQLVICGNGSIDDPDRKLIYEYARRDLEHVYRRFQRDISIMILGESDQVLNILVRNSHVVLQFSSSEDDEFKVAQALHAGRPIITSPFDGTSIQIQDGVNGFIVRPGDRTAAAEHLMSLFTDKRLHERIDSQVRDLADVAFSQKEDTNVRAATYAEAAQCDIIVITAGSKHFIGQPSMDYTDRNISIVRSIMKEMSPFRSDAIIIVVANPVDLLTSIVQELSGLPRHQVLGSGTFLESIRLRGIVASELKVGITY
;
A
#
# COMPACT_ATOMS: atom_id res chain seq x y z
N MET A 1 -0.97 36.86 -2.90
CA MET A 1 -1.68 35.69 -3.43
C MET A 1 -1.23 35.27 -4.83
N ARG A 2 -1.09 36.15 -5.83
CA ARG A 2 -0.71 35.75 -7.22
C ARG A 2 0.69 35.11 -7.43
N ARG A 3 1.66 35.30 -6.53
CA ARG A 3 2.99 34.63 -6.61
C ARG A 3 2.98 33.16 -6.16
N GLY A 4 2.10 32.78 -5.22
CA GLY A 4 2.02 31.39 -4.74
C GLY A 4 1.38 30.43 -5.75
N ALA A 5 0.38 30.92 -6.49
CA ALA A 5 -0.30 30.15 -7.54
C ALA A 5 0.61 29.85 -8.76
N PHE A 6 1.60 30.71 -9.05
CA PHE A 6 2.54 30.49 -10.15
C PHE A 6 3.61 29.44 -9.79
N ILE A 7 4.07 29.42 -8.52
CA ILE A 7 5.03 28.41 -8.02
C ILE A 7 4.38 27.03 -7.95
N ALA A 8 3.10 26.96 -7.57
CA ALA A 8 2.32 25.72 -7.56
C ALA A 8 2.09 25.08 -8.95
N GLN A 9 2.25 25.85 -10.03
CA GLN A 9 2.08 25.36 -11.40
C GLN A 9 3.35 24.75 -12.01
N THR A 10 4.53 25.05 -11.46
CA THR A 10 5.82 24.65 -12.05
C THR A 10 6.69 23.78 -11.14
N ASP A 11 6.54 23.87 -9.82
CA ASP A 11 7.34 23.12 -8.84
C ASP A 11 6.43 22.40 -7.83
N CYS A 12 6.86 21.21 -7.37
CA CYS A 12 6.16 20.48 -6.31
C CYS A 12 5.78 21.43 -5.15
N PRO A 13 4.54 21.43 -4.64
CA PRO A 13 4.12 22.26 -3.51
C PRO A 13 4.73 21.80 -2.17
N CYS A 14 5.78 20.99 -2.19
CA CYS A 14 6.54 20.43 -1.08
C CYS A 14 6.94 21.44 0.01
N HIS A 15 6.95 22.74 -0.30
CA HIS A 15 7.30 23.84 0.62
C HIS A 15 6.12 24.75 1.02
N LEU A 16 4.91 24.50 0.51
CA LEU A 16 3.74 25.34 0.79
C LEU A 16 2.94 24.79 1.96
N ALA A 17 2.73 25.64 2.97
CA ALA A 17 1.77 25.35 4.03
C ALA A 17 0.35 25.52 3.46
N LEU A 18 -0.39 24.42 3.33
CA LEU A 18 -1.77 24.43 2.86
C LEU A 18 -2.74 24.55 4.03
N THR A 19 -3.82 25.30 3.81
CA THR A 19 -4.92 25.42 4.77
C THR A 19 -5.78 24.16 4.70
N LYS A 20 -5.97 23.49 5.85
CA LYS A 20 -6.82 22.30 5.93
C LYS A 20 -8.29 22.71 5.94
N LEU A 21 -9.07 22.15 5.03
CA LEU A 21 -10.49 22.42 4.89
C LEU A 21 -11.31 21.13 4.93
N TYR A 22 -12.61 21.31 5.15
CA TYR A 22 -13.63 20.27 5.07
C TYR A 22 -14.74 20.76 4.16
N CYS A 23 -15.48 19.85 3.57
CA CYS A 23 -16.64 20.23 2.78
C CYS A 23 -17.86 19.34 3.05
N GLY A 24 -19.02 19.78 2.59
CA GLY A 24 -20.25 19.01 2.64
C GLY A 24 -20.99 19.12 1.32
N ILE A 25 -21.45 17.99 0.79
CA ILE A 25 -22.12 17.85 -0.50
C ILE A 25 -23.57 17.42 -0.27
N SER A 26 -24.47 18.13 -0.95
CA SER A 26 -25.87 17.76 -1.11
C SER A 26 -26.30 18.02 -2.55
N ALA A 27 -27.21 17.21 -3.08
CA ALA A 27 -27.77 17.42 -4.40
C ALA A 27 -29.23 16.94 -4.45
N VAL A 28 -30.04 17.62 -5.28
CA VAL A 28 -31.43 17.23 -5.56
C VAL A 28 -31.72 17.31 -7.05
N VAL A 29 -32.57 16.40 -7.52
CA VAL A 29 -33.09 16.42 -8.90
C VAL A 29 -34.18 17.48 -9.00
N LYS A 30 -34.09 18.36 -9.99
CA LYS A 30 -35.14 19.32 -10.35
C LYS A 30 -36.17 18.69 -11.27
N SER A 31 -37.34 19.32 -11.35
CA SER A 31 -38.44 18.91 -12.22
C SER A 31 -38.12 18.90 -13.71
N ASP A 32 -37.08 19.63 -14.14
CA ASP A 32 -36.60 19.70 -15.52
C ASP A 32 -35.52 18.64 -15.84
N GLY A 33 -35.20 17.76 -14.88
CA GLY A 33 -34.18 16.71 -15.02
C GLY A 33 -32.75 17.19 -14.74
N THR A 34 -32.53 18.47 -14.42
CA THR A 34 -31.21 18.96 -13.99
C THR A 34 -30.97 18.70 -12.50
N PHE A 35 -29.72 18.64 -12.07
CA PHE A 35 -29.36 18.50 -10.66
C PHE A 35 -28.97 19.86 -10.09
N ARG A 36 -29.55 20.25 -8.95
CA ARG A 36 -28.97 21.34 -8.16
C ARG A 36 -28.01 20.74 -7.14
N ALA A 37 -26.74 21.10 -7.23
CA ALA A 37 -25.70 20.64 -6.34
C ALA A 37 -25.19 21.79 -5.47
N ALA A 38 -25.07 21.53 -4.17
CA ALA A 38 -24.52 22.46 -3.19
C ALA A 38 -23.28 21.88 -2.54
N LEU A 39 -22.29 22.75 -2.32
CA LEU A 39 -21.07 22.46 -1.59
C LEU A 39 -20.82 23.56 -0.56
N ALA A 40 -20.77 23.19 0.72
CA ALA A 40 -20.35 24.09 1.80
C ALA A 40 -18.89 23.81 2.18
N ILE A 41 -18.06 24.84 2.37
CA ILE A 41 -16.63 24.72 2.68
C ILE A 41 -16.32 25.31 4.06
N TYR A 42 -15.57 24.57 4.87
CA TYR A 42 -15.28 24.89 6.27
C TYR A 42 -13.78 24.76 6.59
N ASP A 43 -13.29 25.54 7.55
CA ASP A 43 -11.94 25.41 8.14
C ASP A 43 -11.94 24.68 9.50
N ALA A 44 -12.89 23.76 9.65
CA ALA A 44 -13.30 23.07 10.89
C ALA A 44 -14.20 23.89 11.84
N LEU A 45 -14.13 25.22 11.88
CA LEU A 45 -14.93 26.03 12.81
C LEU A 45 -15.93 26.95 12.09
N TYR A 46 -15.49 27.64 11.05
CA TYR A 46 -16.27 28.63 10.32
C TYR A 46 -16.55 28.19 8.89
N LEU A 47 -17.74 28.53 8.40
CA LEU A 47 -18.05 28.47 6.98
C LEU A 47 -17.14 29.49 6.29
N ARG A 48 -16.38 29.02 5.30
CA ARG A 48 -15.41 29.82 4.54
C ARG A 48 -15.95 30.22 3.18
N ASP A 49 -16.60 29.29 2.51
CA ASP A 49 -17.16 29.54 1.19
C ASP A 49 -18.33 28.59 0.90
N PHE A 50 -19.04 28.88 -0.17
CA PHE A 50 -20.19 28.13 -0.62
C PHE A 50 -20.26 28.10 -2.15
N HIS A 51 -20.63 26.95 -2.70
CA HIS A 51 -20.82 26.77 -4.15
C HIS A 51 -22.19 26.14 -4.41
N ASP A 52 -22.95 26.78 -5.30
CA ASP A 52 -24.26 26.33 -5.77
C ASP A 52 -24.22 26.29 -7.30
N ALA A 53 -24.58 25.16 -7.89
CA ALA A 53 -24.59 25.01 -9.33
C ALA A 53 -25.71 24.07 -9.80
N ASP A 54 -26.32 24.45 -10.93
CA ASP A 54 -27.16 23.56 -11.71
C ASP A 54 -26.29 22.76 -12.67
N VAL A 55 -26.31 21.44 -12.54
CA VAL A 55 -25.55 20.49 -13.35
C VAL A 55 -26.50 19.73 -14.25
N VAL A 56 -26.28 19.85 -15.56
CA VAL A 56 -27.03 19.10 -16.58
C VAL A 56 -26.33 17.76 -16.79
N ILE A 57 -27.05 16.65 -16.58
CA ILE A 57 -26.53 15.30 -16.84
C ILE A 57 -27.16 14.75 -18.13
N ASN A 58 -26.35 14.07 -18.94
CA ASN A 58 -26.81 13.37 -20.12
C ASN A 58 -26.92 11.87 -19.82
N ASP A 59 -28.11 11.42 -19.40
CA ASP A 59 -28.35 10.04 -18.94
C ASP A 59 -28.08 8.95 -20.00
N LYS A 60 -27.93 9.33 -21.28
CA LYS A 60 -27.75 8.38 -22.39
C LYS A 60 -26.37 7.74 -22.47
N THR A 61 -25.36 8.25 -21.75
CA THR A 61 -23.96 7.80 -21.84
C THR A 61 -23.45 7.08 -20.60
N GLY A 62 -24.21 7.04 -19.49
CA GLY A 62 -23.74 6.51 -18.21
C GLY A 62 -22.68 7.39 -17.52
N PHE A 63 -22.63 8.67 -17.88
CA PHE A 63 -21.63 9.65 -17.44
C PHE A 63 -22.06 10.35 -16.13
N ASP A 64 -21.20 10.30 -15.09
CA ASP A 64 -21.46 10.92 -13.77
C ASP A 64 -21.03 12.39 -13.78
N GLY A 65 -21.76 13.22 -14.54
CA GLY A 65 -21.44 14.64 -14.72
C GLY A 65 -21.50 15.46 -13.43
N LEU A 66 -22.27 15.01 -12.43
CA LEU A 66 -22.27 15.61 -11.10
C LEU A 66 -20.91 15.41 -10.41
N THR A 67 -20.35 14.20 -10.45
CA THR A 67 -19.04 13.96 -9.86
C THR A 67 -17.96 14.77 -10.55
N ASP A 68 -17.92 14.79 -11.88
CA ASP A 68 -16.90 15.55 -12.62
C ASP A 68 -16.91 17.03 -12.24
N HIS A 69 -18.09 17.66 -12.24
CA HIS A 69 -18.24 19.06 -11.86
C HIS A 69 -17.74 19.34 -10.44
N LEU A 70 -18.13 18.50 -9.46
CA LEU A 70 -17.73 18.69 -8.06
C LEU A 70 -16.23 18.44 -7.85
N ILE A 71 -15.67 17.41 -8.47
CA ILE A 71 -14.24 17.09 -8.39
C ILE A 71 -13.40 18.21 -9.02
N ASP A 72 -13.79 18.71 -10.20
CA ASP A 72 -13.07 19.79 -10.87
C ASP A 72 -13.16 21.11 -10.12
N TYR A 73 -14.32 21.40 -9.51
CA TYR A 73 -14.47 22.54 -8.62
C TYR A 73 -13.53 22.44 -7.41
N LEU A 74 -13.53 21.30 -6.70
CA LEU A 74 -12.66 21.09 -5.53
C LEU A 74 -11.17 21.20 -5.89
N LYS A 75 -10.73 20.58 -6.99
CA LYS A 75 -9.35 20.70 -7.52
C LYS A 75 -8.98 22.15 -7.79
N SER A 76 -9.87 22.90 -8.41
CA SER A 76 -9.66 24.31 -8.74
C SER A 76 -9.59 25.17 -7.47
N TYR A 77 -10.46 24.87 -6.50
CA TYR A 77 -10.51 25.57 -5.23
C TYR A 77 -9.24 25.35 -4.40
N GLU A 78 -8.74 24.12 -4.28
CA GLU A 78 -7.50 23.80 -3.56
C GLU A 78 -6.32 24.61 -4.09
N ARG A 79 -6.15 24.63 -5.42
CA ARG A 79 -5.06 25.36 -6.09
C ARG A 79 -5.22 26.87 -5.98
N GLY A 80 -6.44 27.37 -6.17
CA GLY A 80 -6.73 28.80 -6.10
C GLY A 80 -6.53 29.39 -4.69
N ASN A 81 -6.79 28.59 -3.65
CA ASN A 81 -6.79 29.04 -2.25
C ASN A 81 -5.64 28.49 -1.40
N LEU A 82 -4.70 27.72 -1.99
CA LEU A 82 -3.64 27.03 -1.26
C LEU A 82 -4.20 26.20 -0.09
N ALA A 83 -5.17 25.35 -0.42
CA ALA A 83 -5.90 24.55 0.55
C ALA A 83 -5.79 23.05 0.26
N LYS A 84 -6.09 22.24 1.27
CA LYS A 84 -6.24 20.79 1.18
C LYS A 84 -7.52 20.39 1.90
N PHE A 85 -8.45 19.76 1.19
CA PHE A 85 -9.62 19.15 1.80
C PHE A 85 -9.22 17.84 2.49
N ILE A 86 -9.64 17.68 3.74
CA ILE A 86 -9.36 16.49 4.57
C ILE A 86 -10.53 15.51 4.54
N GLY A 87 -11.75 16.04 4.70
CA GLY A 87 -12.97 15.25 4.78
C GLY A 87 -14.12 15.93 4.06
N CYS A 88 -15.05 15.10 3.57
CA CYS A 88 -16.26 15.56 2.90
C CYS A 88 -17.48 14.82 3.47
N GLY A 89 -18.45 15.54 4.02
CA GLY A 89 -19.77 14.96 4.31
C GLY A 89 -20.58 14.82 3.04
N VAL A 90 -21.05 13.62 2.71
CA VAL A 90 -21.87 13.36 1.53
C VAL A 90 -23.25 12.91 1.99
N LEU A 91 -24.30 13.64 1.60
CA LEU A 91 -25.67 13.21 1.88
C LEU A 91 -25.96 11.89 1.13
N SER A 92 -26.44 10.87 1.84
CA SER A 92 -26.70 9.53 1.27
C SER A 92 -27.53 9.52 -0.03
N SER A 93 -28.51 10.41 -0.17
CA SER A 93 -29.33 10.52 -1.39
C SER A 93 -28.55 10.97 -2.64
N VAL A 94 -27.35 11.55 -2.47
CA VAL A 94 -26.46 11.86 -3.60
C VAL A 94 -25.99 10.59 -4.28
N LEU A 95 -25.84 9.49 -3.53
CA LEU A 95 -25.34 8.21 -4.04
C LEU A 95 -26.34 7.49 -4.95
N ASP A 96 -27.63 7.84 -4.87
CA ASP A 96 -28.67 7.31 -5.76
C ASP A 96 -28.43 7.74 -7.21
N HIS A 97 -27.80 8.90 -7.39
CA HIS A 97 -27.55 9.52 -8.70
C HIS A 97 -26.08 9.56 -9.09
N SER A 98 -25.18 9.49 -8.11
CA SER A 98 -23.74 9.66 -8.30
C SER A 98 -22.98 8.63 -7.48
N LYS A 99 -22.75 7.48 -8.10
CA LYS A 99 -22.11 6.33 -7.43
C LYS A 99 -20.59 6.45 -7.36
N LEU A 100 -19.98 7.34 -8.16
CA LEU A 100 -18.52 7.51 -8.24
C LEU A 100 -17.97 8.53 -7.25
N ILE A 101 -18.81 9.43 -6.73
CA ILE A 101 -18.38 10.59 -5.95
C ILE A 101 -17.46 10.22 -4.78
N CYS A 102 -17.83 9.24 -3.95
CA CYS A 102 -17.03 8.85 -2.79
C CYS A 102 -15.67 8.27 -3.19
N SER A 103 -15.64 7.32 -4.13
CA SER A 103 -14.38 6.73 -4.62
C SER A 103 -13.47 7.78 -5.25
N ARG A 104 -14.01 8.76 -5.98
CA ARG A 104 -13.22 9.80 -6.64
C ARG A 104 -12.70 10.86 -5.66
N LEU A 105 -13.51 11.25 -4.67
CA LEU A 105 -13.05 12.11 -3.57
C LEU A 105 -11.84 11.50 -2.87
N TRP A 106 -11.87 10.19 -2.61
CA TRP A 106 -10.79 9.51 -1.92
C TRP A 106 -9.56 9.23 -2.81
N LEU A 107 -9.77 8.63 -3.98
CA LEU A 107 -8.68 8.15 -4.84
C LEU A 107 -8.01 9.28 -5.64
N GLU A 108 -8.76 10.31 -6.06
CA GLU A 108 -8.19 11.41 -6.86
C GLU A 108 -7.77 12.63 -6.04
N LEU A 109 -8.48 12.89 -4.95
CA LEU A 109 -8.32 14.10 -4.14
C LEU A 109 -7.87 13.83 -2.70
N ASP A 110 -7.76 12.57 -2.28
CA ASP A 110 -7.39 12.21 -0.91
C ASP A 110 -8.29 12.90 0.14
N ILE A 111 -9.59 12.97 -0.14
CA ILE A 111 -10.63 13.50 0.76
C ILE A 111 -11.40 12.30 1.31
N VAL A 112 -11.48 12.15 2.63
CA VAL A 112 -12.24 11.06 3.26
C VAL A 112 -13.74 11.35 3.14
N PRO A 113 -14.51 10.56 2.37
CA PRO A 113 -15.95 10.79 2.19
C PRO A 113 -16.73 10.15 3.34
N ILE A 114 -17.49 10.95 4.07
CA ILE A 114 -18.35 10.53 5.18
C ILE A 114 -19.80 10.57 4.71
N VAL A 115 -20.38 9.42 4.44
CA VAL A 115 -21.76 9.28 3.99
C VAL A 115 -22.69 9.44 5.19
N ILE A 116 -23.57 10.43 5.12
CA ILE A 116 -24.49 10.77 6.19
C ILE A 116 -25.92 10.46 5.73
N PRO A 117 -26.68 9.65 6.49
CA PRO A 117 -28.07 9.37 6.19
C PRO A 117 -28.90 10.65 6.06
N ALA A 118 -29.83 10.67 5.12
CA ALA A 118 -30.81 11.74 5.04
C ALA A 118 -31.60 11.81 6.36
N PRO A 119 -31.91 13.02 6.86
CA PRO A 119 -32.65 13.16 8.10
C PRO A 119 -34.01 12.44 7.98
N THR A 120 -34.25 11.47 8.86
CA THR A 120 -35.46 10.63 8.90
C THR A 120 -36.67 11.33 9.52
N GLU A 121 -36.73 12.66 9.56
CA GLU A 121 -37.81 13.39 10.23
C GLU A 121 -39.18 13.15 9.57
N THR A 122 -39.87 12.11 10.03
CA THR A 122 -41.33 12.02 10.00
C THR A 122 -41.89 12.92 11.09
N ARG A 123 -42.30 14.12 10.66
CA ARG A 123 -43.43 14.92 11.17
C ARG A 123 -43.87 14.72 12.63
N HIS A 124 -43.68 15.76 13.43
CA HIS A 124 -44.74 16.23 14.32
C HIS A 124 -44.89 17.76 14.17
N ASN A 125 -46.08 18.17 13.72
CA ASN A 125 -46.59 19.55 13.72
C ASN A 125 -45.96 20.56 12.72
N GLY A 126 -46.34 20.42 11.44
CA GLY A 126 -47.01 21.50 10.70
C GLY A 126 -46.24 22.70 10.14
N HIS A 127 -44.99 23.01 10.52
CA HIS A 127 -44.40 24.32 10.14
C HIS A 127 -42.90 24.35 9.78
N TRP A 128 -42.35 23.31 9.15
CA TRP A 128 -41.00 23.38 8.58
C TRP A 128 -40.99 23.10 7.08
N ILE A 129 -40.52 24.07 6.29
CA ILE A 129 -40.21 23.90 4.87
C ILE A 129 -39.05 22.91 4.75
N ALA A 130 -39.09 22.00 3.77
CA ALA A 130 -37.98 21.08 3.52
C ALA A 130 -36.66 21.84 3.41
N LYS A 131 -35.61 21.36 4.09
CA LYS A 131 -34.31 22.04 4.11
C LYS A 131 -33.78 22.19 2.68
N PRO A 132 -33.37 23.40 2.27
CA PRO A 132 -32.80 23.60 0.95
C PRO A 132 -31.42 22.93 0.85
N VAL A 133 -30.96 22.73 -0.39
CA VAL A 133 -29.77 21.94 -0.72
C VAL A 133 -28.51 22.50 -0.05
N ASP A 134 -28.43 23.82 0.07
CA ASP A 134 -27.38 24.57 0.75
C ASP A 134 -27.34 24.34 2.25
N GLU A 135 -28.48 24.41 2.94
CA GLU A 135 -28.56 24.10 4.38
C GLU A 135 -28.19 22.63 4.66
N LEU A 136 -28.56 21.73 3.75
CA LEU A 136 -28.16 20.32 3.83
C LEU A 136 -26.65 20.15 3.64
N ALA A 137 -26.05 20.76 2.62
CA ALA A 137 -24.60 20.72 2.37
C ALA A 137 -23.81 21.26 3.57
N ASP A 138 -24.26 22.39 4.12
CA ASP A 138 -23.75 23.00 5.34
C ASP A 138 -23.84 22.05 6.55
N SER A 139 -24.97 21.37 6.73
CA SER A 139 -25.13 20.32 7.75
C SER A 139 -24.17 19.14 7.54
N MET A 140 -23.96 18.71 6.29
CA MET A 140 -23.05 17.60 5.96
C MET A 140 -21.61 17.94 6.31
N ALA A 141 -21.16 19.15 5.99
CA ALA A 141 -19.82 19.64 6.30
C ALA A 141 -19.56 19.55 7.81
N ARG A 142 -20.43 20.16 8.63
CA ARG A 142 -20.30 20.14 10.09
C ARG A 142 -20.32 18.74 10.69
N LYS A 143 -21.24 17.88 10.24
CA LYS A 143 -21.32 16.49 10.71
C LYS A 143 -20.06 15.70 10.36
N SER A 144 -19.51 15.90 9.16
CA SER A 144 -18.25 15.24 8.76
C SER A 144 -17.07 15.66 9.64
N ILE A 145 -16.96 16.94 9.99
CA ILE A 145 -15.87 17.47 10.84
C ILE A 145 -15.83 16.73 12.19
N MET A 146 -16.98 16.37 12.76
CA MET A 146 -17.08 15.66 14.03
C MET A 146 -16.46 14.25 13.99
N CYS A 147 -16.26 13.69 12.80
CA CYS A 147 -15.62 12.39 12.62
C CYS A 147 -14.09 12.44 12.74
N PHE A 148 -13.47 13.63 12.75
CA PHE A 148 -12.01 13.79 12.77
C PHE A 148 -11.49 14.19 14.16
N GLY A 149 -10.30 13.69 14.49
CA GLY A 149 -9.55 14.09 15.69
C GLY A 149 -8.73 15.37 15.47
N PRO A 150 -8.04 15.87 16.51
CA PRO A 150 -7.14 17.03 16.41
C PRO A 150 -6.00 16.82 15.37
N SER A 151 -5.57 15.58 15.18
CA SER A 151 -4.58 15.17 14.17
C SER A 151 -5.12 15.14 12.75
N THR A 152 -6.38 15.55 12.52
CA THR A 152 -7.06 15.54 11.20
C THR A 152 -7.20 14.15 10.59
N ILE A 153 -7.24 13.11 11.44
CA ILE A 153 -7.43 11.71 11.07
C ILE A 153 -8.82 11.26 11.55
N PRO A 154 -9.54 10.41 10.79
CA PRO A 154 -10.79 9.82 11.25
C PRO A 154 -10.65 9.14 12.62
N ARG A 155 -11.58 9.39 13.54
CA ARG A 155 -11.53 8.82 14.89
C ARG A 155 -11.82 7.33 14.87
N LEU A 156 -10.87 6.52 15.29
CA LEU A 156 -11.12 5.12 15.58
C LEU A 156 -12.08 4.97 16.77
N GLN A 157 -13.08 4.11 16.63
CA GLN A 157 -14.04 3.82 17.69
C GLN A 157 -14.08 2.32 17.96
N VAL A 158 -14.17 1.96 19.24
CA VAL A 158 -14.39 0.60 19.71
C VAL A 158 -15.73 0.58 20.42
N GLY A 159 -16.70 -0.09 19.81
CA GLY A 159 -18.07 -0.16 20.27
C GLY A 159 -18.28 -1.13 21.43
N TRP A 160 -19.56 -1.46 21.65
CA TRP A 160 -19.96 -2.48 22.61
C TRP A 160 -19.38 -3.86 22.24
N HIS A 161 -19.17 -4.72 23.23
CA HIS A 161 -18.46 -6.01 23.09
C HIS A 161 -17.02 -5.91 22.53
N GLY A 162 -16.43 -4.71 22.52
CA GLY A 162 -15.08 -4.52 21.98
C GLY A 162 -15.01 -4.54 20.45
N VAL A 163 -16.15 -4.41 19.75
CA VAL A 163 -16.19 -4.44 18.27
C VAL A 163 -15.50 -3.19 17.71
N VAL A 164 -14.53 -3.38 16.82
CA VAL A 164 -13.83 -2.30 16.13
C VAL A 164 -14.73 -1.73 15.03
N GLN A 165 -15.00 -0.43 15.08
CA GLN A 165 -15.86 0.27 14.13
C GLN A 165 -15.06 0.74 12.90
N VAL A 166 -14.63 -0.22 12.08
CA VAL A 166 -13.88 0.01 10.84
C VAL A 166 -14.62 0.99 9.92
N SER A 167 -13.89 1.92 9.32
CA SER A 167 -14.45 2.97 8.44
C SER A 167 -15.55 3.81 9.11
N LEU A 168 -15.41 4.15 10.40
CA LEU A 168 -16.41 4.89 11.18
C LEU A 168 -17.77 4.17 11.18
N SER A 169 -17.79 2.88 11.50
CA SER A 169 -18.98 2.02 11.40
C SER A 169 -19.58 1.98 9.99
N GLY A 170 -18.73 1.97 8.96
CA GLY A 170 -19.16 1.98 7.56
C GLY A 170 -19.61 3.33 7.02
N LEU A 171 -19.54 4.44 7.78
CA LEU A 171 -19.86 5.78 7.27
C LEU A 171 -18.83 6.28 6.25
N ALA A 172 -17.56 5.86 6.36
CA ALA A 172 -16.51 6.25 5.43
C ALA A 172 -16.47 5.32 4.20
N HIS A 173 -16.82 5.84 3.03
CA HIS A 173 -16.92 5.06 1.78
C HIS A 173 -15.70 5.28 0.88
N LEU A 174 -14.58 4.58 1.15
CA LEU A 174 -13.31 4.83 0.45
C LEU A 174 -13.26 4.31 -0.99
N ALA A 175 -13.68 3.06 -1.20
CA ALA A 175 -13.63 2.38 -2.49
C ALA A 175 -14.87 1.50 -2.67
N ARG A 176 -15.20 1.17 -3.92
CA ARG A 176 -16.34 0.33 -4.29
C ARG A 176 -15.88 -1.06 -4.65
N LEU A 177 -16.81 -1.99 -4.63
CA LEU A 177 -16.55 -3.37 -5.06
C LEU A 177 -16.01 -3.44 -6.50
N GLN A 178 -16.49 -2.57 -7.41
CA GLN A 178 -16.00 -2.49 -8.78
C GLN A 178 -14.55 -2.02 -8.87
N ASP A 179 -14.09 -1.19 -7.94
CA ASP A 179 -12.70 -0.72 -7.92
C ASP A 179 -11.76 -1.88 -7.56
N TYR A 180 -12.13 -2.70 -6.55
CA TYR A 180 -11.43 -3.96 -6.23
C TYR A 180 -11.48 -4.98 -7.37
N LYS A 181 -12.62 -5.11 -8.06
CA LYS A 181 -12.73 -6.01 -9.21
C LYS A 181 -11.73 -5.65 -10.31
N GLY A 182 -11.48 -4.35 -10.52
CA GLY A 182 -10.57 -3.87 -11.57
C GLY A 182 -9.10 -4.25 -11.35
N ILE A 183 -8.69 -4.52 -10.11
CA ILE A 183 -7.29 -4.87 -9.77
C ILE A 183 -7.07 -6.37 -9.54
N CYS A 184 -8.12 -7.19 -9.63
CA CYS A 184 -8.05 -8.64 -9.44
C CYS A 184 -8.17 -9.37 -10.78
N SER A 185 -7.48 -10.51 -10.90
CA SER A 185 -7.71 -11.40 -12.04
C SER A 185 -9.15 -11.94 -12.02
N PRO A 186 -9.78 -12.21 -13.17
CA PRO A 186 -11.14 -12.76 -13.23
C PRO A 186 -11.30 -14.04 -12.40
N GLY A 187 -10.35 -14.98 -12.49
CA GLY A 187 -10.40 -16.24 -11.74
C GLY A 187 -10.30 -16.04 -10.21
N THR A 188 -9.45 -15.13 -9.75
CA THR A 188 -9.38 -14.78 -8.32
C THR A 188 -10.69 -14.16 -7.84
N TRP A 189 -11.24 -13.23 -8.64
CA TRP A 189 -12.50 -12.55 -8.32
C TRP A 189 -13.68 -13.52 -8.25
N GLU A 190 -13.81 -14.40 -9.23
CA GLU A 190 -14.86 -15.42 -9.29
C GLU A 190 -14.77 -16.39 -8.11
N THR A 191 -13.55 -16.84 -7.78
CA THR A 191 -13.31 -17.74 -6.63
C THR A 191 -13.69 -17.07 -5.32
N MET A 192 -13.24 -15.82 -5.10
CA MET A 192 -13.60 -15.04 -3.92
C MET A 192 -15.12 -14.84 -3.82
N THR A 193 -15.76 -14.47 -4.93
CA THR A 193 -17.21 -14.25 -5.00
C THR A 193 -17.97 -15.54 -4.64
N PHE A 194 -17.54 -16.68 -5.17
CA PHE A 194 -18.12 -17.98 -4.85
C PHE A 194 -18.13 -18.27 -3.34
N TYR A 195 -16.98 -18.07 -2.66
CA TYR A 195 -16.91 -18.32 -1.22
C TYR A 195 -17.69 -17.26 -0.40
N ALA A 196 -17.64 -16.00 -0.81
CA ALA A 196 -18.45 -14.94 -0.20
C ALA A 196 -19.95 -15.25 -0.29
N ASP A 197 -20.40 -15.74 -1.44
CA ASP A 197 -21.78 -16.18 -1.65
C ASP A 197 -22.14 -17.34 -0.73
N LYS A 198 -21.26 -18.33 -0.55
CA LYS A 198 -21.50 -19.44 0.38
C LYS A 198 -21.59 -18.99 1.83
N ILE A 199 -20.76 -18.05 2.26
CA ILE A 199 -20.84 -17.45 3.60
C ILE A 199 -22.18 -16.76 3.79
N ARG A 200 -22.63 -15.97 2.80
CA ARG A 200 -23.90 -15.24 2.83
C ARG A 200 -25.12 -16.15 2.80
N GLU A 201 -25.15 -17.12 1.90
CA GLU A 201 -26.22 -18.12 1.77
C GLU A 201 -26.41 -18.90 3.07
N ARG A 202 -25.30 -19.32 3.69
CA ARG A 202 -25.30 -20.09 4.94
C ARG A 202 -25.37 -19.21 6.19
N ARG A 203 -25.31 -17.88 6.03
CA ARG A 203 -25.29 -16.87 7.11
C ARG A 203 -24.20 -17.12 8.15
N ILE A 204 -23.03 -17.59 7.71
CA ILE A 204 -21.89 -17.92 8.58
C ILE A 204 -21.32 -16.64 9.18
N LYS A 205 -21.40 -16.49 10.49
CA LYS A 205 -20.81 -15.39 11.26
C LYS A 205 -19.38 -15.70 11.64
N VAL A 206 -18.48 -14.75 11.39
CA VAL A 206 -17.05 -14.88 11.73
C VAL A 206 -16.67 -13.78 12.71
N ALA A 207 -15.92 -14.14 13.76
CA ALA A 207 -15.39 -13.20 14.74
C ALA A 207 -13.87 -13.31 14.85
N PHE A 208 -13.18 -12.21 14.56
CA PHE A 208 -11.73 -12.06 14.76
C PHE A 208 -11.44 -11.45 16.13
N PHE A 209 -10.40 -11.91 16.81
CA PHE A 209 -9.95 -11.35 18.08
C PHE A 209 -8.47 -10.99 17.99
N SER A 210 -8.14 -9.73 18.28
CA SER A 210 -6.75 -9.25 18.36
C SER A 210 -6.52 -8.37 19.60
N ALA A 211 -5.26 -8.05 19.89
CA ALA A 211 -4.88 -7.28 21.09
C ALA A 211 -5.20 -5.79 21.03
N SER A 212 -5.08 -5.20 19.85
CA SER A 212 -5.22 -3.76 19.62
C SER A 212 -6.03 -3.48 18.34
N PRO A 213 -6.82 -2.39 18.30
CA PRO A 213 -7.55 -1.99 17.10
C PRO A 213 -6.72 -1.09 16.16
N GLN A 214 -5.48 -0.76 16.51
CA GLN A 214 -4.58 0.13 15.75
C GLN A 214 -3.11 -0.10 16.07
N GLY A 215 -2.23 0.17 15.10
CA GLY A 215 -0.79 -0.01 15.21
C GLY A 215 -0.34 -1.45 14.93
N GLY A 216 0.75 -1.62 14.18
CA GLY A 216 1.23 -2.93 13.72
C GLY A 216 0.48 -3.48 12.50
N GLY A 217 1.01 -4.55 11.92
CA GLY A 217 0.54 -5.18 10.68
C GLY A 217 -0.82 -5.86 10.81
N VAL A 218 -1.10 -6.50 11.96
CA VAL A 218 -2.39 -7.19 12.19
C VAL A 218 -3.58 -6.22 12.14
N PRO A 219 -3.61 -5.10 12.90
CA PRO A 219 -4.69 -4.14 12.77
C PRO A 219 -4.84 -3.56 11.36
N ILE A 220 -3.74 -3.28 10.66
CA ILE A 220 -3.77 -2.78 9.27
C ILE A 220 -4.50 -3.78 8.35
N ALA A 221 -4.11 -5.06 8.40
CA ALA A 221 -4.76 -6.12 7.64
C ALA A 221 -6.25 -6.31 8.02
N ARG A 222 -6.59 -6.17 9.30
CA ARG A 222 -7.99 -6.31 9.76
C ARG A 222 -8.86 -5.13 9.31
N HIS A 223 -8.35 -3.90 9.31
CA HIS A 223 -9.07 -2.75 8.74
C HIS A 223 -9.38 -2.98 7.25
N ALA A 224 -8.40 -3.45 6.48
CA ALA A 224 -8.57 -3.82 5.08
C ALA A 224 -9.64 -4.91 4.89
N LEU A 225 -9.48 -6.04 5.56
CA LEU A 225 -10.35 -7.20 5.42
C LEU A 225 -11.80 -6.90 5.82
N ILE A 226 -12.00 -6.25 6.97
CA ILE A 226 -13.35 -5.94 7.48
C ILE A 226 -14.03 -4.90 6.59
N ARG A 227 -13.29 -3.90 6.06
CA ARG A 227 -13.84 -2.94 5.09
C ARG A 227 -14.32 -3.67 3.84
N PHE A 228 -13.50 -4.56 3.28
CA PHE A 228 -13.86 -5.33 2.10
C PHE A 228 -15.03 -6.29 2.35
N ALA A 229 -15.03 -6.99 3.48
CA ALA A 229 -16.13 -7.87 3.89
C ALA A 229 -17.45 -7.10 4.06
N SER A 230 -17.40 -5.87 4.58
CA SER A 230 -18.57 -4.99 4.70
C SER A 230 -19.15 -4.61 3.34
N LEU A 231 -18.30 -4.32 2.34
CA LEU A 231 -18.74 -4.04 0.96
C LEU A 231 -19.45 -5.25 0.32
N LEU A 232 -19.06 -6.46 0.69
CA LEU A 232 -19.68 -7.72 0.25
C LEU A 232 -20.94 -8.08 1.06
N GLY A 233 -21.24 -7.36 2.15
CA GLY A 233 -22.34 -7.66 3.06
C GLY A 233 -22.12 -8.94 3.87
N LEU A 234 -20.87 -9.31 4.16
CA LEU A 234 -20.54 -10.50 4.95
C LEU A 234 -20.61 -10.19 6.46
N PRO A 235 -21.16 -11.11 7.28
CA PRO A 235 -21.28 -10.91 8.73
C PRO A 235 -19.97 -11.27 9.44
N ILE A 236 -18.91 -10.52 9.11
CA ILE A 236 -17.57 -10.66 9.70
C ILE A 236 -17.33 -9.50 10.66
N THR A 237 -16.94 -9.81 11.89
CA THR A 237 -16.70 -8.84 12.96
C THR A 237 -15.30 -9.00 13.53
N TRP A 238 -14.79 -7.93 14.14
CA TRP A 238 -13.48 -7.90 14.77
C TRP A 238 -13.59 -7.27 16.16
N GLN A 239 -13.10 -7.99 17.16
CA GLN A 239 -13.16 -7.64 18.57
C GLN A 239 -11.77 -7.44 19.16
N VAL A 240 -11.67 -6.45 20.05
CA VAL A 240 -10.46 -6.16 20.82
C VAL A 240 -10.80 -6.01 22.31
N PRO A 241 -9.91 -6.44 23.22
CA PRO A 241 -10.10 -6.29 24.66
C PRO A 241 -10.01 -4.83 25.10
N LYS A 242 -10.41 -4.55 26.35
CA LYS A 242 -10.08 -3.28 27.00
C LYS A 242 -8.60 -3.27 27.39
N PRO A 243 -7.89 -2.14 27.21
CA PRO A 243 -6.45 -2.07 27.48
C PRO A 243 -6.16 -2.30 28.96
N ARG A 244 -5.09 -3.06 29.26
CA ARG A 244 -4.57 -3.30 30.62
C ARG A 244 -3.09 -2.94 30.66
N ARG A 245 -2.70 -2.10 31.62
CA ARG A 245 -1.30 -1.73 31.81
C ARG A 245 -0.44 -2.95 32.14
N GLY A 246 0.77 -3.01 31.61
CA GLY A 246 1.76 -4.04 31.89
C GLY A 246 1.67 -5.29 31.00
N VAL A 247 0.48 -5.64 30.49
CA VAL A 247 0.30 -6.86 29.68
C VAL A 247 1.15 -6.86 28.42
N PHE A 248 1.21 -5.72 27.72
CA PHE A 248 2.00 -5.60 26.48
C PHE A 248 3.52 -5.75 26.71
N GLY A 249 4.02 -5.42 27.90
CA GLY A 249 5.42 -5.68 28.26
C GLY A 249 5.70 -7.19 28.35
N VAL A 250 4.75 -7.96 28.90
CA VAL A 250 4.86 -9.42 29.00
C VAL A 250 4.76 -10.08 27.63
N THR A 251 3.79 -9.66 26.80
CA THR A 251 3.61 -10.24 25.46
C THR A 251 4.80 -9.95 24.56
N LYS A 252 5.38 -8.74 24.66
CA LYS A 252 6.64 -8.40 23.98
C LYS A 252 7.80 -9.29 24.43
N ALA A 253 7.97 -9.52 25.73
CA ALA A 253 9.01 -10.41 26.25
C ALA A 253 8.86 -11.83 25.70
N ILE A 254 7.63 -12.37 25.66
CA ILE A 254 7.35 -13.68 25.04
C ILE A 254 7.77 -13.69 23.57
N LYS A 255 7.37 -12.68 22.79
CA LYS A 255 7.74 -12.55 21.37
C LYS A 255 9.26 -12.50 21.18
N ASN A 256 9.97 -11.69 21.97
CA ASN A 256 11.43 -11.56 21.90
C ASN A 256 12.16 -12.87 22.21
N ILE A 257 11.69 -13.63 23.20
CA ILE A 257 12.24 -14.96 23.53
C ILE A 257 12.01 -15.92 22.38
N LEU A 258 10.79 -16.01 21.83
CA LEU A 258 10.48 -16.94 20.73
C LEU A 258 11.21 -16.58 19.42
N ARG A 259 11.59 -15.31 19.23
CA ARG A 259 12.43 -14.83 18.12
C ARG A 259 13.94 -14.97 18.36
N GLY A 260 14.36 -15.21 19.61
CA GLY A 260 15.77 -15.29 19.99
C GLY A 260 16.50 -13.93 20.02
N VAL A 261 15.79 -12.83 20.24
CA VAL A 261 16.34 -11.45 20.23
C VAL A 261 16.92 -11.06 21.60
N GLU A 262 16.33 -11.54 22.70
CA GLU A 262 16.75 -11.21 24.07
C GLU A 262 16.78 -12.46 24.99
N PRO A 263 17.80 -13.32 24.89
CA PRO A 263 17.82 -14.63 25.57
C PRO A 263 17.93 -14.57 27.11
N ASN A 264 18.18 -13.38 27.69
CA ASN A 264 18.47 -13.20 29.11
C ASN A 264 17.31 -12.58 29.92
N GLN A 265 16.17 -12.27 29.28
CA GLN A 265 15.02 -11.69 29.98
C GLN A 265 14.27 -12.78 30.75
N ARG A 266 14.57 -12.93 32.04
CA ARG A 266 13.84 -13.85 32.92
C ARG A 266 12.42 -13.33 33.19
N MET A 267 11.42 -14.14 32.89
CA MET A 267 10.03 -13.90 33.29
C MET A 267 9.73 -14.58 34.62
N GLU A 268 9.05 -13.88 35.54
CA GLU A 268 8.42 -14.55 36.67
C GLU A 268 7.13 -15.25 36.23
N TRP A 269 6.79 -16.38 36.85
CA TRP A 269 5.58 -17.14 36.54
C TRP A 269 4.29 -16.30 36.71
N LEU A 270 4.31 -15.33 37.62
CA LEU A 270 3.20 -14.41 37.89
C LEU A 270 2.86 -13.52 36.68
N ASP A 271 3.85 -13.20 35.83
CA ASP A 271 3.67 -12.33 34.68
C ASP A 271 2.93 -13.03 33.54
N ARG A 272 3.18 -14.33 33.32
CA ARG A 272 2.57 -15.12 32.25
C ARG A 272 1.06 -15.28 32.43
N ASN A 273 0.61 -15.51 33.66
CA ASN A 273 -0.83 -15.62 33.96
C ASN A 273 -1.59 -14.31 33.80
N SER A 274 -0.91 -13.17 33.87
CA SER A 274 -1.56 -11.87 33.71
C SER A 274 -2.21 -11.70 32.33
N ILE A 275 -1.63 -12.31 31.27
CA ILE A 275 -2.21 -12.34 29.92
C ILE A 275 -3.50 -13.17 29.91
N ILE A 276 -3.46 -14.37 30.52
CA ILE A 276 -4.60 -15.27 30.58
C ILE A 276 -5.74 -14.66 31.41
N ASP A 277 -5.41 -14.04 32.54
CA ASP A 277 -6.38 -13.33 33.40
C ASP A 277 -7.01 -12.17 32.65
N TRP A 278 -6.21 -11.36 31.96
CA TRP A 278 -6.71 -10.23 31.16
C TRP A 278 -7.69 -10.67 30.08
N VAL A 279 -7.33 -11.70 29.33
CA VAL A 279 -8.18 -12.28 28.28
C VAL A 279 -9.46 -12.88 28.88
N THR A 280 -9.33 -13.63 29.98
CA THR A 280 -10.45 -14.28 30.65
C THR A 280 -11.45 -13.27 31.23
N GLU A 281 -10.97 -12.19 31.85
CA GLU A 281 -11.80 -11.10 32.35
C GLU A 281 -12.59 -10.43 31.22
N ASN A 282 -11.94 -10.13 30.10
CA ASN A 282 -12.61 -9.55 28.93
C ASN A 282 -13.63 -10.51 28.33
N ALA A 283 -13.29 -11.79 28.21
CA ALA A 283 -14.19 -12.82 27.71
C ALA A 283 -15.45 -12.91 28.56
N LYS A 284 -15.31 -13.05 29.88
CA LYS A 284 -16.45 -13.13 30.81
C LYS A 284 -17.32 -11.88 30.81
N ARG A 285 -16.71 -10.70 30.66
CA ARG A 285 -17.42 -9.42 30.75
C ARG A 285 -18.11 -9.00 29.45
N TYR A 286 -17.55 -9.37 28.29
CA TYR A 286 -17.96 -8.81 27.02
C TYR A 286 -18.24 -9.82 25.91
N TRP A 287 -17.70 -11.05 25.97
CA TRP A 287 -17.77 -11.97 24.83
C TRP A 287 -18.57 -13.23 25.10
N LEU A 288 -18.60 -13.70 26.35
CA LEU A 288 -19.39 -14.83 26.83
C LEU A 288 -20.74 -14.39 27.42
N VAL A 289 -21.06 -13.09 27.38
CA VAL A 289 -22.37 -12.56 27.82
C VAL A 289 -23.43 -12.78 26.73
N GLN A 290 -24.71 -12.60 27.07
CA GLN A 290 -25.81 -12.69 26.11
C GLN A 290 -25.59 -11.74 24.92
N GLY A 291 -25.68 -12.27 23.69
CA GLY A 291 -25.39 -11.53 22.45
C GLY A 291 -23.90 -11.27 22.19
N GLY A 292 -23.01 -11.85 22.99
CA GLY A 292 -21.56 -11.81 22.78
C GLY A 292 -21.09 -12.79 21.71
N PRO A 293 -19.97 -12.52 21.02
CA PRO A 293 -19.48 -13.34 19.91
C PRO A 293 -19.03 -14.76 20.30
N LEU A 294 -18.70 -15.03 21.57
CA LEU A 294 -18.23 -16.35 22.02
C LEU A 294 -19.34 -17.27 22.54
N GLN A 295 -20.58 -16.79 22.61
CA GLN A 295 -21.77 -17.62 22.85
C GLN A 295 -21.87 -18.75 21.80
N SER A 296 -22.73 -19.74 22.05
CA SER A 296 -22.99 -20.78 21.07
C SER A 296 -23.58 -20.18 19.78
N PRO A 297 -23.31 -20.75 18.60
CA PRO A 297 -23.95 -20.30 17.36
C PRO A 297 -25.48 -20.27 17.45
N GLU A 298 -26.09 -21.23 18.17
CA GLU A 298 -27.51 -21.32 18.42
C GLU A 298 -28.06 -20.13 19.23
N GLU A 299 -27.27 -19.58 20.14
CA GLU A 299 -27.59 -18.38 20.93
C GLU A 299 -27.21 -17.07 20.22
N GLY A 300 -26.76 -17.16 18.97
CA GLY A 300 -26.44 -16.03 18.11
C GLY A 300 -24.97 -15.63 18.11
N GLY A 301 -24.09 -16.40 18.75
CA GLY A 301 -22.63 -16.23 18.70
C GLY A 301 -22.03 -16.48 17.30
N ALA A 302 -20.71 -16.38 17.19
CA ALA A 302 -20.01 -16.61 15.93
C ALA A 302 -19.94 -18.11 15.61
N ASP A 303 -20.14 -18.46 14.33
CA ASP A 303 -20.00 -19.80 13.78
C ASP A 303 -18.52 -20.20 13.64
N ILE A 304 -17.64 -19.22 13.42
CA ILE A 304 -16.20 -19.40 13.30
C ILE A 304 -15.50 -18.32 14.14
N VAL A 305 -14.53 -18.74 14.94
CA VAL A 305 -13.68 -17.83 15.74
C VAL A 305 -12.25 -17.88 15.24
N ILE A 306 -11.66 -16.72 15.02
CA ILE A 306 -10.28 -16.56 14.59
C ILE A 306 -9.54 -15.73 15.64
N ILE A 307 -8.45 -16.27 16.16
CA ILE A 307 -7.63 -15.68 17.22
C ILE A 307 -6.30 -15.25 16.62
N ASP A 308 -6.02 -13.95 16.66
CA ASP A 308 -4.79 -13.35 16.15
C ASP A 308 -3.75 -13.24 17.26
N ASP A 309 -2.58 -13.83 17.00
CA ASP A 309 -1.39 -13.85 17.83
C ASP A 309 -1.57 -14.37 19.27
N LEU A 310 -0.43 -14.47 19.97
CA LEU A 310 -0.35 -15.08 21.30
C LEU A 310 -1.03 -14.26 22.39
N GLU A 311 -1.25 -12.97 22.17
CA GLU A 311 -1.90 -12.08 23.13
C GLU A 311 -3.31 -12.55 23.48
N MET A 312 -3.98 -13.20 22.52
CA MET A 312 -5.34 -13.70 22.64
C MET A 312 -5.43 -15.22 22.84
N MET A 313 -4.30 -15.93 22.99
CA MET A 313 -4.27 -17.40 23.02
C MET A 313 -5.17 -18.02 24.10
N GLY A 314 -5.35 -17.32 25.23
CA GLY A 314 -6.24 -17.76 26.32
C GLY A 314 -7.72 -17.87 25.91
N LEU A 315 -8.13 -17.27 24.78
CA LEU A 315 -9.49 -17.39 24.25
C LEU A 315 -9.79 -18.75 23.64
N ILE A 316 -8.78 -19.45 23.11
CA ILE A 316 -8.98 -20.72 22.40
C ILE A 316 -9.68 -21.75 23.30
N PRO A 317 -9.16 -22.09 24.50
CA PRO A 317 -9.84 -23.05 25.38
C PRO A 317 -11.21 -22.54 25.85
N LEU A 318 -11.38 -21.23 26.08
CA LEU A 318 -12.68 -20.65 26.46
C LEU A 318 -13.72 -20.77 25.34
N ALA A 319 -13.32 -20.52 24.09
CA ALA A 319 -14.18 -20.62 22.91
C ALA A 319 -14.63 -22.06 22.67
N LYS A 320 -13.72 -23.04 22.86
CA LYS A 320 -14.04 -24.48 22.77
C LYS A 320 -14.89 -24.96 23.95
N ALA A 321 -14.69 -24.42 25.16
CA ALA A 321 -15.54 -24.73 26.30
C ALA A 321 -16.99 -24.23 26.09
N ALA A 322 -17.15 -23.03 25.52
CA ALA A 322 -18.46 -22.47 25.22
C ALA A 322 -19.19 -23.19 24.07
N ALA A 323 -18.46 -23.62 23.04
CA ALA A 323 -19.01 -24.35 21.89
C ALA A 323 -17.98 -25.37 21.36
N PRO A 324 -18.00 -26.64 21.82
CA PRO A 324 -16.96 -27.63 21.50
C PRO A 324 -16.76 -27.90 20.01
N ASN A 325 -17.86 -27.88 19.24
CA ASN A 325 -17.86 -28.18 17.80
C ASN A 325 -17.57 -26.95 16.92
N ARG A 326 -17.44 -25.76 17.50
CA ARG A 326 -17.14 -24.55 16.74
C ARG A 326 -15.69 -24.59 16.22
N PRO A 327 -15.45 -24.33 14.93
CA PRO A 327 -14.11 -24.10 14.41
C PRO A 327 -13.43 -22.90 15.07
N VAL A 328 -12.26 -23.14 15.67
CA VAL A 328 -11.38 -22.11 16.21
C VAL A 328 -10.05 -22.15 15.47
N LEU A 329 -9.71 -21.05 14.79
CA LEU A 329 -8.47 -20.91 14.03
C LEU A 329 -7.51 -19.99 14.79
N TYR A 330 -6.26 -20.41 14.91
CA TYR A 330 -5.19 -19.59 15.49
C TYR A 330 -4.31 -19.04 14.37
N CYS A 331 -4.25 -17.72 14.22
CA CYS A 331 -3.37 -17.04 13.26
C CYS A 331 -2.13 -16.53 13.99
N SER A 332 -0.96 -17.02 13.62
CA SER A 332 0.32 -16.53 14.15
C SER A 332 1.05 -15.71 13.10
N HIS A 333 1.38 -14.48 13.46
CA HIS A 333 2.16 -13.54 12.66
C HIS A 333 3.61 -13.40 13.13
N ILE A 334 3.99 -14.17 14.17
CA ILE A 334 5.34 -14.14 14.76
C ILE A 334 6.25 -15.11 14.01
N GLN A 335 7.41 -14.62 13.58
CA GLN A 335 8.50 -15.49 13.14
C GLN A 335 9.14 -16.19 14.35
N MET A 336 8.91 -17.50 14.49
CA MET A 336 9.43 -18.28 15.61
C MET A 336 10.73 -19.00 15.24
N ARG A 337 11.73 -18.96 16.13
CA ARG A 337 13.01 -19.69 15.96
C ARG A 337 12.90 -21.12 16.45
N ASN A 338 12.42 -22.01 15.58
CA ASN A 338 12.21 -23.41 15.93
C ASN A 338 13.50 -24.15 16.31
N ASP A 339 14.64 -23.75 15.77
CA ASP A 339 15.95 -24.29 16.14
C ASP A 339 16.34 -23.97 17.60
N LEU A 340 15.76 -22.90 18.19
CA LEU A 340 15.90 -22.56 19.59
C LEU A 340 14.81 -23.26 20.43
N ILE A 341 13.56 -23.20 19.98
CA ILE A 341 12.41 -23.81 20.67
C ILE A 341 12.58 -25.32 20.84
N ALA A 342 13.18 -26.02 19.87
CA ALA A 342 13.41 -27.47 19.95
C ALA A 342 14.43 -27.90 21.03
N ARG A 343 15.19 -26.95 21.62
CA ARG A 343 16.23 -27.25 22.61
C ARG A 343 15.58 -27.41 24.00
N THR A 344 15.35 -28.65 24.41
CA THR A 344 14.76 -28.96 25.72
C THR A 344 15.54 -28.32 26.88
N GLY A 345 14.83 -27.73 27.85
CA GLY A 345 15.42 -27.08 29.03
C GLY A 345 15.95 -25.66 28.80
N THR A 346 15.63 -25.06 27.66
CA THR A 346 15.88 -23.63 27.39
C THR A 346 14.66 -22.77 27.72
N LEU A 347 14.89 -21.47 27.89
CA LEU A 347 13.82 -20.50 28.16
C LEU A 347 12.81 -20.44 27.01
N GLU A 348 13.28 -20.58 25.77
CA GLU A 348 12.50 -20.62 24.54
C GLU A 348 11.57 -21.83 24.52
N ASN A 349 12.08 -23.02 24.86
CA ASN A 349 11.28 -24.24 24.95
C ASN A 349 10.20 -24.15 26.03
N ASP A 350 10.54 -23.65 27.23
CA ASP A 350 9.59 -23.46 28.33
C ASP A 350 8.51 -22.41 28.00
N THR A 351 8.90 -21.35 27.29
CA THR A 351 7.98 -20.29 26.86
C THR A 351 7.04 -20.79 25.78
N TRP A 352 7.54 -21.57 24.81
CA TRP A 352 6.72 -22.23 23.82
C TRP A 352 5.75 -23.23 24.46
N GLY A 353 6.19 -24.03 25.43
CA GLY A 353 5.31 -24.96 26.15
C GLY A 353 4.09 -24.26 26.77
N PHE A 354 4.28 -23.09 27.37
CA PHE A 354 3.19 -22.27 27.90
C PHE A 354 2.21 -21.80 26.82
N VAL A 355 2.71 -21.34 25.67
CA VAL A 355 1.87 -20.93 24.52
C VAL A 355 1.12 -22.15 23.96
N TRP A 356 1.85 -23.24 23.71
CA TRP A 356 1.34 -24.50 23.16
C TRP A 356 0.21 -25.08 23.99
N ASP A 357 0.30 -25.00 25.32
CA ASP A 357 -0.74 -25.47 26.23
C ASP A 357 -2.12 -24.83 25.99
N HIS A 358 -2.15 -23.65 25.39
CA HIS A 358 -3.38 -22.95 25.02
C HIS A 358 -3.73 -23.17 23.55
N VAL A 359 -2.75 -22.99 22.64
CA VAL A 359 -3.02 -23.01 21.19
C VAL A 359 -3.28 -24.41 20.63
N LYS A 360 -2.82 -25.48 21.28
CA LYS A 360 -3.05 -26.88 20.85
C LYS A 360 -4.53 -27.26 20.70
N HIS A 361 -5.43 -26.50 21.32
CA HIS A 361 -6.87 -26.69 21.27
C HIS A 361 -7.52 -26.13 19.98
N ALA A 362 -6.78 -25.39 19.16
CA ALA A 362 -7.26 -24.88 17.88
C ALA A 362 -7.51 -26.01 16.87
N ASP A 363 -8.47 -25.79 15.98
CA ASP A 363 -8.82 -26.71 14.91
C ASP A 363 -7.91 -26.52 13.68
N ALA A 364 -7.38 -25.31 13.48
CA ALA A 364 -6.38 -25.00 12.46
C ALA A 364 -5.37 -23.93 12.93
N PHE A 365 -4.13 -24.05 12.44
CA PHE A 365 -3.03 -23.12 12.69
C PHE A 365 -2.70 -22.42 11.37
N LEU A 366 -2.95 -21.11 11.32
CA LEU A 366 -2.64 -20.27 10.17
C LEU A 366 -1.32 -19.54 10.43
N THR A 367 -0.38 -19.68 9.52
CA THR A 367 0.93 -19.01 9.59
C THR A 367 1.37 -18.58 8.20
N TYR A 368 2.48 -17.87 8.10
CA TYR A 368 3.05 -17.51 6.82
C TYR A 368 3.66 -18.73 6.11
N PRO A 369 3.84 -18.69 4.78
CA PRO A 369 4.36 -19.82 4.01
C PRO A 369 5.87 -20.00 4.20
N ASN A 370 6.31 -20.19 5.44
CA ASN A 370 7.64 -20.64 5.80
C ASN A 370 7.57 -21.92 6.64
N GLN A 371 8.07 -23.02 6.08
CA GLN A 371 8.11 -24.31 6.78
C GLN A 371 9.07 -24.31 7.96
N GLU A 372 10.08 -23.43 7.97
CA GLU A 372 11.08 -23.36 9.04
C GLU A 372 10.53 -22.73 10.33
N SER A 373 9.44 -21.96 10.23
CA SER A 373 8.79 -21.25 11.34
C SER A 373 7.65 -22.04 11.99
N LEU A 374 7.31 -23.23 11.47
CA LEU A 374 6.30 -24.13 12.03
C LEU A 374 6.84 -25.01 13.18
N PRO A 375 6.30 -24.87 14.41
CA PRO A 375 6.69 -25.71 15.54
C PRO A 375 6.43 -27.20 15.26
N ALA A 376 7.33 -28.06 15.71
CA ALA A 376 7.27 -29.50 15.44
C ALA A 376 6.01 -30.18 16.02
N GLU A 377 5.43 -29.60 17.07
CA GLU A 377 4.22 -30.10 17.74
C GLU A 377 2.93 -29.84 16.95
N ALA A 378 2.94 -28.88 16.01
CA ALA A 378 1.76 -28.53 15.22
C ALA A 378 1.46 -29.63 14.17
N PRO A 379 0.28 -30.27 14.20
CA PRO A 379 -0.08 -31.30 13.22
C PRO A 379 -0.14 -30.69 11.82
N ARG A 380 0.65 -31.22 10.87
CA ARG A 380 0.78 -30.66 9.52
C ARG A 380 -0.54 -30.58 8.78
N GLU A 381 -1.44 -31.53 9.01
CA GLU A 381 -2.78 -31.57 8.43
C GLU A 381 -3.72 -30.46 8.94
N LYS A 382 -3.37 -29.81 10.07
CA LYS A 382 -4.10 -28.66 10.63
C LYS A 382 -3.46 -27.32 10.29
N VAL A 383 -2.33 -27.32 9.58
CA VAL A 383 -1.60 -26.10 9.24
C VAL A 383 -2.09 -25.56 7.90
N GLY A 384 -2.46 -24.28 7.88
CA GLY A 384 -2.76 -23.52 6.68
C GLY A 384 -1.80 -22.33 6.53
N TYR A 385 -1.61 -21.89 5.30
CA TYR A 385 -0.79 -20.72 5.00
C TYR A 385 -1.67 -19.52 4.65
N LEU A 386 -1.44 -18.39 5.31
CA LEU A 386 -2.15 -17.15 5.07
C LEU A 386 -1.14 -16.01 4.95
N SER A 387 -1.00 -15.45 3.75
CA SER A 387 -0.19 -14.25 3.50
C SER A 387 -0.86 -13.00 4.08
N PRO A 388 -0.10 -11.90 4.32
CA PRO A 388 -0.68 -10.68 4.86
C PRO A 388 -1.69 -10.09 3.88
N THR A 389 -2.70 -9.40 4.42
CA THR A 389 -3.74 -8.76 3.61
C THR A 389 -3.40 -7.30 3.36
N PHE A 390 -3.41 -6.89 2.09
CA PHE A 390 -3.12 -5.53 1.65
C PHE A 390 -4.35 -4.89 1.01
N ASP A 391 -4.61 -3.62 1.31
CA ASP A 391 -5.63 -2.83 0.63
C ASP A 391 -4.95 -1.79 -0.26
N TRP A 392 -5.02 -1.99 -1.58
CA TRP A 392 -4.39 -1.07 -2.54
C TRP A 392 -5.06 0.30 -2.57
N PHE A 393 -6.25 0.42 -2.00
CA PHE A 393 -7.01 1.67 -1.95
C PHE A 393 -6.97 2.34 -0.58
N ASP A 394 -6.22 1.83 0.40
CA ASP A 394 -6.06 2.52 1.68
C ASP A 394 -5.09 3.71 1.59
N GLY A 395 -4.94 4.45 2.69
CA GLY A 395 -4.04 5.61 2.75
C GLY A 395 -2.56 5.24 2.62
N LEU A 396 -2.20 3.99 2.93
CA LEU A 396 -0.83 3.47 2.90
C LEU A 396 -0.37 3.17 1.46
N ASN A 397 -1.28 2.75 0.57
CA ASN A 397 -0.90 2.19 -0.73
C ASN A 397 -1.43 2.97 -1.93
N LYS A 398 -2.56 3.67 -1.79
CA LYS A 398 -3.19 4.34 -2.94
C LYS A 398 -2.28 5.37 -3.60
N SER A 399 -2.52 5.64 -4.87
CA SER A 399 -1.91 6.76 -5.59
C SER A 399 -2.30 8.10 -5.00
N LEU A 400 -1.31 8.99 -4.89
CA LEU A 400 -1.48 10.36 -4.42
C LEU A 400 -1.06 11.31 -5.52
N SER A 401 -1.82 12.39 -5.69
CA SER A 401 -1.46 13.44 -6.65
C SER A 401 -0.19 14.16 -6.17
N MET A 402 0.47 14.90 -7.07
CA MET A 402 1.60 15.76 -6.69
C MET A 402 1.20 16.83 -5.66
N TRP A 403 -0.07 17.26 -5.67
CA TRP A 403 -0.60 18.23 -4.70
C TRP A 403 -0.66 17.62 -3.29
N ASP A 404 -1.26 16.44 -3.16
CA ASP A 404 -1.33 15.70 -1.89
C ASP A 404 0.05 15.28 -1.41
N THR A 405 0.91 14.85 -2.33
CA THR A 405 2.31 14.50 -2.03
C THR A 405 3.06 15.68 -1.44
N GLY A 406 2.89 16.89 -2.00
CA GLY A 406 3.50 18.10 -1.45
C GLY A 406 2.94 18.46 -0.08
N PHE A 407 1.63 18.29 0.16
CA PHE A 407 0.99 18.49 1.46
C PHE A 407 1.61 17.60 2.55
N TYR A 408 1.72 16.29 2.31
CA TYR A 408 2.28 15.34 3.28
C TYR A 408 3.79 15.48 3.44
N THR A 409 4.51 15.87 2.38
CA THR A 409 5.94 16.22 2.47
C THR A 409 6.14 17.44 3.37
N HIS A 410 5.32 18.49 3.21
CA HIS A 410 5.36 19.65 4.09
C HIS A 410 5.00 19.29 5.54
N PHE A 411 4.00 18.42 5.73
CA PHE A 411 3.64 17.91 7.06
C PHE A 411 4.81 17.17 7.72
N TYR A 412 5.47 16.27 7.00
CA TYR A 412 6.67 15.55 7.47
C TYR A 412 7.80 16.52 7.85
N ASN A 413 8.12 17.48 6.98
CA ASN A 413 9.16 18.48 7.23
C ASN A 413 8.82 19.38 8.43
N SER A 414 7.56 19.72 8.62
CA SER A 414 7.10 20.46 9.80
C SER A 414 7.33 19.68 11.10
N GLN A 415 7.21 18.35 11.06
CA GLN A 415 7.58 17.51 12.21
C GLN A 415 9.10 17.43 12.38
N CYS A 416 9.86 17.25 11.29
CA CYS A 416 11.33 17.28 11.36
C CYS A 416 11.84 18.56 12.02
N TYR A 417 11.30 19.71 11.63
CA TYR A 417 11.64 21.00 12.23
C TYR A 417 11.36 21.03 13.74
N LYS A 418 10.18 20.55 14.18
CA LYS A 418 9.81 20.49 15.61
C LYS A 418 10.73 19.59 16.43
N PHE A 419 11.19 18.49 15.85
CA PHE A 419 12.06 17.52 16.53
C PHE A 419 13.55 17.75 16.25
N HIS A 420 13.92 18.89 15.65
CA HIS A 420 15.29 19.25 15.27
C HIS A 420 15.99 18.18 14.40
N MET A 421 15.25 17.56 13.49
CA MET A 421 15.75 16.59 12.52
C MET A 421 15.94 17.23 11.14
N THR A 422 16.79 16.61 10.33
CA THR A 422 17.02 17.02 8.94
C THR A 422 15.72 16.89 8.13
N GLU A 423 15.32 17.98 7.47
CA GLU A 423 14.18 18.02 6.56
C GLU A 423 14.46 17.27 5.25
N LEU A 424 13.43 16.65 4.69
CA LEU A 424 13.44 15.98 3.40
C LEU A 424 13.47 17.02 2.27
N ARG A 425 14.47 16.96 1.40
CA ARG A 425 14.64 17.86 0.25
C ARG A 425 14.18 17.23 -1.06
N TRP A 426 13.08 16.50 -1.04
CA TRP A 426 12.46 15.94 -2.23
C TRP A 426 11.62 17.03 -2.96
N PRO A 427 11.60 17.08 -4.31
CA PRO A 427 12.28 16.19 -5.27
C PRO A 427 13.72 16.60 -5.61
N SER A 428 14.22 17.73 -5.09
CA SER A 428 15.55 18.28 -5.44
C SER A 428 16.73 17.36 -5.10
N ARG A 429 16.55 16.46 -4.13
CA ARG A 429 17.55 15.51 -3.65
C ARG A 429 16.88 14.14 -3.47
N LYS A 430 17.49 13.13 -4.07
CA LYS A 430 17.07 11.73 -3.89
C LYS A 430 17.31 11.29 -2.45
N TYR A 431 16.57 10.28 -2.01
CA TYR A 431 16.75 9.71 -0.69
C TYR A 431 16.56 8.19 -0.70
N ILE A 432 17.18 7.56 0.29
CA ILE A 432 17.00 6.18 0.67
C ILE A 432 15.98 6.18 1.81
N PHE A 433 14.95 5.36 1.70
CA PHE A 433 14.00 5.15 2.78
C PHE A 433 14.38 3.87 3.53
N ALA A 434 14.59 3.96 4.83
CA ALA A 434 14.82 2.81 5.69
C ALA A 434 13.67 2.69 6.67
N THR A 435 13.05 1.53 6.69
CA THR A 435 12.02 1.23 7.69
C THR A 435 12.69 0.90 9.01
N ALA A 436 12.13 1.39 10.11
CA ALA A 436 12.53 0.99 11.45
C ALA A 436 11.32 0.50 12.24
N SER A 437 11.43 -0.60 12.99
CA SER A 437 10.44 -0.94 14.03
C SER A 437 10.67 -0.15 15.32
N PHE A 438 11.92 0.29 15.53
CA PHE A 438 12.42 0.90 16.78
C PHE A 438 12.30 -0.06 17.97
N GLU A 439 12.38 -1.36 17.71
CA GLU A 439 12.36 -2.41 18.75
C GLU A 439 13.77 -2.79 19.20
N SER A 440 14.80 -2.59 18.36
CA SER A 440 16.18 -3.00 18.62
C SER A 440 17.19 -1.91 18.25
N GLU A 441 18.18 -1.68 19.11
CA GLU A 441 19.31 -0.79 18.81
C GLU A 441 20.17 -1.32 17.66
N GLN A 442 20.26 -2.65 17.53
CA GLN A 442 21.08 -3.30 16.51
C GLN A 442 20.58 -2.96 15.11
N GLU A 443 19.26 -2.96 14.90
CA GLU A 443 18.62 -2.61 13.62
C GLU A 443 19.08 -1.22 13.13
N LEU A 444 18.99 -0.22 14.02
CA LEU A 444 19.32 1.16 13.68
C LEU A 444 20.82 1.35 13.46
N SER A 445 21.65 0.67 14.27
CA SER A 445 23.10 0.67 14.11
C SER A 445 23.55 0.08 12.77
N GLU A 446 22.90 -1.00 12.32
CA GLU A 446 23.16 -1.60 11.01
C GLU A 446 22.79 -0.64 9.87
N ILE A 447 21.60 -0.02 9.91
CA ILE A 447 21.17 0.97 8.91
C ILE A 447 22.18 2.13 8.81
N PHE A 448 22.65 2.67 9.95
CA PHE A 448 23.66 3.72 9.94
C PHE A 448 25.00 3.25 9.35
N SER A 449 25.45 2.06 9.72
CA SER A 449 26.69 1.46 9.22
C SER A 449 26.66 1.30 7.71
N TYR A 450 25.54 0.84 7.15
CA TYR A 450 25.36 0.63 5.71
C TYR A 450 25.39 1.95 4.95
N TYR A 451 24.68 2.96 5.48
CA TYR A 451 24.70 4.29 4.88
C TYR A 451 26.07 4.96 4.98
N ALA A 452 26.78 4.81 6.09
CA ALA A 452 28.13 5.32 6.26
C ALA A 452 29.10 4.73 5.23
N GLU A 453 29.05 3.41 5.02
CA GLU A 453 29.86 2.71 4.01
C GLU A 453 29.52 3.20 2.59
N PHE A 454 28.23 3.26 2.26
CA PHE A 454 27.77 3.82 0.99
C PHE A 454 28.24 5.28 0.77
N ARG A 455 28.25 6.09 1.84
CA ARG A 455 28.72 7.48 1.78
C ARG A 455 30.22 7.58 1.55
N CYS A 456 31.02 6.63 2.02
CA CYS A 456 32.42 6.53 1.67
C CYS A 456 32.58 6.25 0.17
N LEU A 457 31.87 5.24 -0.36
CA LEU A 457 31.94 4.87 -1.77
C LEU A 457 31.49 6.00 -2.73
N ILE A 458 30.45 6.76 -2.38
CA ILE A 458 29.90 7.80 -3.28
C ILE A 458 30.71 9.09 -3.29
N SER A 459 31.48 9.34 -2.23
CA SER A 459 32.30 10.55 -2.11
C SER A 459 33.32 10.66 -3.25
N ASP A 460 33.76 9.52 -3.78
CA ASP A 460 34.72 9.44 -4.88
C ASP A 460 34.13 9.79 -6.26
N LYS A 461 32.80 9.91 -6.38
CA LYS A 461 32.08 10.01 -7.66
C LYS A 461 31.58 11.42 -8.02
N LYS A 462 31.86 12.45 -7.22
CA LYS A 462 31.35 13.85 -7.41
C LYS A 462 29.81 13.96 -7.57
N VAL A 463 29.06 13.03 -7.00
CA VAL A 463 27.59 13.04 -7.02
C VAL A 463 27.08 13.66 -5.70
N ASN A 464 26.00 14.44 -5.76
CA ASN A 464 25.33 14.91 -4.54
C ASN A 464 24.77 13.70 -3.78
N PRO A 465 25.28 13.37 -2.57
CA PRO A 465 24.87 12.15 -1.89
C PRO A 465 23.37 12.18 -1.56
N PRO A 466 22.64 11.07 -1.69
CA PRO A 466 21.23 11.03 -1.31
C PRO A 466 21.05 11.16 0.20
N GLN A 467 19.88 11.62 0.64
CA GLN A 467 19.50 11.61 2.05
C GLN A 467 19.17 10.19 2.51
N LEU A 468 19.24 9.94 3.81
CA LEU A 468 18.67 8.75 4.46
C LEU A 468 17.49 9.19 5.31
N VAL A 469 16.34 8.55 5.12
CA VAL A 469 15.13 8.77 5.91
C VAL A 469 14.81 7.48 6.63
N ILE A 470 14.97 7.46 7.95
CA ILE A 470 14.66 6.32 8.82
C ILE A 470 13.34 6.59 9.51
N CYS A 471 12.33 5.77 9.22
CA CYS A 471 10.97 5.97 9.73
C CYS A 471 10.28 4.66 10.07
N GLY A 472 9.36 4.73 11.03
CA GLY A 472 8.55 3.60 11.47
C GLY A 472 7.19 4.06 11.94
N ASN A 473 6.15 3.30 11.56
CA ASN A 473 4.84 3.41 12.19
C ASN A 473 4.92 2.66 13.51
N GLY A 474 4.74 3.37 14.60
CA GLY A 474 4.81 2.75 15.90
C GLY A 474 3.62 1.85 16.20
N SER A 475 3.83 0.58 16.56
CA SER A 475 2.83 -0.22 17.29
C SER A 475 2.57 0.34 18.69
N ILE A 476 1.31 0.43 19.10
CA ILE A 476 0.92 0.90 20.45
C ILE A 476 1.41 -0.05 21.54
N ASP A 477 1.66 -1.29 21.16
CA ASP A 477 1.92 -2.40 22.07
C ASP A 477 3.41 -2.50 22.45
N ASP A 478 4.25 -1.57 21.98
CA ASP A 478 5.68 -1.54 22.29
C ASP A 478 6.04 -0.38 23.26
N PRO A 479 6.41 -0.69 24.51
CA PRO A 479 6.76 0.31 25.53
C PRO A 479 8.15 0.93 25.35
N ASP A 480 9.08 0.31 24.62
CA ASP A 480 10.50 0.69 24.63
C ASP A 480 10.90 1.62 23.48
N ARG A 481 10.01 1.80 22.49
CA ARG A 481 10.27 2.58 21.27
C ARG A 481 10.93 3.94 21.51
N LYS A 482 10.45 4.69 22.51
CA LYS A 482 10.99 6.04 22.81
C LYS A 482 12.45 5.97 23.25
N LEU A 483 12.81 4.95 24.02
CA LEU A 483 14.17 4.76 24.49
C LEU A 483 15.11 4.44 23.31
N ILE A 484 14.72 3.49 22.46
CA ILE A 484 15.48 3.11 21.25
C ILE A 484 15.65 4.31 20.29
N TYR A 485 14.61 5.12 20.13
CA TYR A 485 14.68 6.36 19.35
C TYR A 485 15.71 7.36 19.90
N GLU A 486 15.74 7.58 21.22
CA GLU A 486 16.73 8.47 21.85
C GLU A 486 18.16 7.92 21.71
N TYR A 487 18.36 6.60 21.80
CA TYR A 487 19.65 5.98 21.51
C TYR A 487 20.11 6.24 20.08
N ALA A 488 19.23 6.05 19.09
CA ALA A 488 19.55 6.31 17.69
C ALA A 488 19.87 7.79 17.41
N ARG A 489 19.17 8.72 18.07
CA ARG A 489 19.50 10.16 18.02
C ARG A 489 20.87 10.44 18.60
N ARG A 490 21.19 9.85 19.76
CA ARG A 490 22.49 9.99 20.40
C ARG A 490 23.61 9.49 19.50
N ASP A 491 23.43 8.32 18.88
CA ASP A 491 24.41 7.77 17.94
C ASP A 491 24.57 8.64 16.70
N LEU A 492 23.48 9.20 16.16
CA LEU A 492 23.54 10.15 15.06
C LEU A 492 24.34 11.42 15.43
N GLU A 493 24.18 11.92 16.66
CA GLU A 493 24.83 13.15 17.13
C GLU A 493 26.32 12.95 17.48
N HIS A 494 26.68 11.78 18.02
CA HIS A 494 28.04 11.52 18.53
C HIS A 494 28.88 10.62 17.61
N VAL A 495 28.31 9.53 17.09
CA VAL A 495 29.03 8.52 16.28
C VAL A 495 28.98 8.89 14.80
N TYR A 496 27.78 9.20 14.28
CA TYR A 496 27.55 9.48 12.85
C TYR A 496 27.42 10.98 12.54
N ARG A 497 27.99 11.85 13.39
CA ARG A 497 27.89 13.32 13.30
C ARG A 497 28.21 13.88 11.91
N ARG A 498 29.17 13.26 11.21
CA ARG A 498 29.57 13.65 9.85
C ARG A 498 28.40 13.62 8.86
N PHE A 499 27.43 12.73 9.06
CA PHE A 499 26.31 12.50 8.16
C PHE A 499 24.99 13.10 8.67
N GLN A 500 24.99 13.73 9.86
CA GLN A 500 23.80 14.26 10.53
C GLN A 500 22.91 15.12 9.62
N ARG A 501 23.50 15.97 8.78
CA ARG A 501 22.79 16.86 7.84
C ARG A 501 22.11 16.16 6.67
N ASP A 502 22.31 14.86 6.53
CA ASP A 502 21.78 14.04 5.45
C ASP A 502 20.83 12.94 5.94
N ILE A 503 20.73 12.76 7.27
CA ILE A 503 19.94 11.71 7.89
C ILE A 503 18.77 12.34 8.65
N SER A 504 17.57 11.80 8.44
CA SER A 504 16.35 12.12 9.18
C SER A 504 15.85 10.86 9.88
N ILE A 505 15.57 10.93 11.18
CA ILE A 505 15.06 9.80 11.98
C ILE A 505 13.79 10.24 12.69
N MET A 506 12.68 9.61 12.35
CA MET A 506 11.36 10.02 12.83
C MET A 506 10.52 8.81 13.20
N ILE A 507 9.94 8.83 14.40
CA ILE A 507 8.75 8.00 14.70
C ILE A 507 7.57 8.71 14.03
N LEU A 508 6.96 8.07 13.05
CA LEU A 508 5.83 8.66 12.34
C LEU A 508 4.58 8.65 13.22
N GLY A 509 3.78 9.70 13.07
CA GLY A 509 2.44 9.76 13.66
C GLY A 509 1.44 8.89 12.88
N GLU A 510 0.18 8.99 13.27
CA GLU A 510 -0.94 8.14 12.80
C GLU A 510 -1.36 8.35 11.32
N SER A 511 -0.58 9.07 10.49
CA SER A 511 -0.96 9.36 9.10
C SER A 511 -0.30 8.40 8.12
N ASP A 512 -1.10 7.46 7.62
CA ASP A 512 -0.72 6.48 6.61
C ASP A 512 -0.12 7.11 5.34
N GLN A 513 -0.68 8.23 4.89
CA GLN A 513 -0.22 8.92 3.69
C GLN A 513 1.22 9.45 3.83
N VAL A 514 1.69 9.76 5.04
CA VAL A 514 3.08 10.18 5.25
C VAL A 514 4.01 9.00 4.99
N LEU A 515 3.68 7.80 5.47
CA LEU A 515 4.47 6.63 5.16
C LEU A 515 4.41 6.30 3.66
N ASN A 516 3.23 6.37 3.05
CA ASN A 516 3.02 6.16 1.62
C ASN A 516 3.94 7.07 0.78
N ILE A 517 3.91 8.39 0.99
CA ILE A 517 4.75 9.31 0.20
C ILE A 517 6.24 9.09 0.46
N LEU A 518 6.64 8.69 1.66
CA LEU A 518 8.04 8.43 1.98
C LEU A 518 8.55 7.16 1.28
N VAL A 519 7.77 6.08 1.25
CA VAL A 519 8.12 4.87 0.51
C VAL A 519 8.06 5.15 -0.99
N ARG A 520 6.92 5.65 -1.47
CA ARG A 520 6.63 5.81 -2.89
C ARG A 520 7.51 6.82 -3.60
N ASN A 521 8.07 7.82 -2.92
CA ASN A 521 8.98 8.78 -3.55
C ASN A 521 10.47 8.50 -3.29
N SER A 522 10.78 7.42 -2.56
CA SER A 522 12.15 7.00 -2.32
C SER A 522 12.82 6.48 -3.59
N HIS A 523 14.15 6.57 -3.66
CA HIS A 523 14.91 5.96 -4.76
C HIS A 523 15.16 4.47 -4.51
N VAL A 524 15.36 4.09 -3.24
CA VAL A 524 15.58 2.72 -2.76
C VAL A 524 14.97 2.57 -1.37
N VAL A 525 14.41 1.40 -1.07
CA VAL A 525 13.93 1.01 0.26
C VAL A 525 14.93 0.05 0.92
N LEU A 526 15.19 0.25 2.20
CA LEU A 526 15.97 -0.65 3.06
C LEU A 526 15.04 -1.26 4.12
N GLN A 527 15.09 -2.58 4.26
CA GLN A 527 14.31 -3.35 5.22
C GLN A 527 15.19 -4.43 5.87
N PHE A 528 15.70 -4.19 7.07
CA PHE A 528 16.61 -5.13 7.75
C PHE A 528 16.12 -5.63 9.11
N SER A 529 14.93 -5.21 9.56
CA SER A 529 14.31 -5.75 10.77
C SER A 529 13.95 -7.23 10.62
N SER A 530 13.69 -7.86 11.77
CA SER A 530 13.00 -9.15 11.94
C SER A 530 11.71 -8.97 12.75
N SER A 531 10.94 -7.94 12.41
CA SER A 531 9.68 -7.57 13.05
C SER A 531 8.46 -8.19 12.34
N GLU A 532 7.34 -8.26 13.05
CA GLU A 532 6.02 -8.72 12.56
C GLU A 532 5.50 -7.91 11.35
N ASP A 533 6.05 -6.70 11.14
CA ASP A 533 5.57 -5.75 10.13
C ASP A 533 6.40 -5.76 8.83
N ASP A 534 7.44 -6.57 8.75
CA ASP A 534 8.43 -6.50 7.68
C ASP A 534 7.85 -6.87 6.32
N GLU A 535 7.00 -7.89 6.29
CA GLU A 535 6.29 -8.33 5.10
C GLU A 535 5.41 -7.21 4.52
N PHE A 536 4.83 -6.38 5.38
CA PHE A 536 3.93 -5.32 4.93
C PHE A 536 4.69 -4.22 4.20
N LYS A 537 5.84 -3.83 4.77
CA LYS A 537 6.70 -2.78 4.24
C LYS A 537 7.37 -3.19 2.93
N VAL A 538 7.75 -4.47 2.81
CA VAL A 538 8.30 -5.03 1.57
C VAL A 538 7.26 -5.00 0.46
N ALA A 539 6.06 -5.53 0.71
CA ALA A 539 4.98 -5.51 -0.26
C ALA A 539 4.57 -4.08 -0.65
N GLN A 540 4.56 -3.14 0.30
CA GLN A 540 4.31 -1.72 0.02
C GLN A 540 5.38 -1.12 -0.89
N ALA A 541 6.67 -1.40 -0.64
CA ALA A 541 7.76 -0.95 -1.50
C ALA A 541 7.63 -1.51 -2.92
N LEU A 542 7.36 -2.82 -3.05
CA LEU A 542 7.16 -3.48 -4.35
C LEU A 542 5.94 -2.92 -5.09
N HIS A 543 4.83 -2.68 -4.39
CA HIS A 543 3.63 -2.07 -4.96
C HIS A 543 3.88 -0.64 -5.43
N ALA A 544 4.58 0.16 -4.62
CA ALA A 544 5.04 1.50 -4.98
C ALA A 544 6.14 1.48 -6.05
N GLY A 545 6.66 0.29 -6.34
CA GLY A 545 7.60 0.04 -7.40
C GLY A 545 9.05 0.28 -7.08
N ARG A 546 9.40 0.39 -5.81
CA ARG A 546 10.73 0.77 -5.38
C ARG A 546 11.62 -0.45 -5.22
N PRO A 547 12.86 -0.41 -5.74
CA PRO A 547 13.84 -1.44 -5.46
C PRO A 547 14.06 -1.50 -3.95
N ILE A 548 14.14 -2.72 -3.43
CA ILE A 548 14.34 -2.97 -2.01
C ILE A 548 15.63 -3.74 -1.76
N ILE A 549 16.35 -3.40 -0.71
CA ILE A 549 17.48 -4.17 -0.19
C ILE A 549 17.07 -4.66 1.20
N THR A 550 17.14 -5.97 1.42
CA THR A 550 16.61 -6.58 2.64
C THR A 550 17.47 -7.74 3.13
N SER A 551 17.35 -8.08 4.41
CA SER A 551 17.84 -9.35 4.97
C SER A 551 16.82 -10.47 4.74
N PRO A 552 17.24 -11.75 4.80
CA PRO A 552 16.29 -12.86 4.79
C PRO A 552 15.35 -12.81 6.02
N PHE A 553 14.04 -12.91 5.76
CA PHE A 553 12.93 -13.02 6.72
C PHE A 553 11.89 -14.04 6.21
N ASP A 554 10.85 -14.32 6.99
CA ASP A 554 9.78 -15.24 6.59
C ASP A 554 9.03 -14.72 5.36
N GLY A 555 9.00 -15.51 4.28
CA GLY A 555 8.34 -15.08 3.03
C GLY A 555 9.19 -14.18 2.13
N THR A 556 10.46 -13.89 2.46
CA THR A 556 11.39 -13.19 1.52
C THR A 556 11.45 -13.89 0.17
N SER A 557 11.50 -15.21 0.13
CA SER A 557 11.55 -16.01 -1.11
C SER A 557 10.28 -15.90 -1.97
N ILE A 558 9.18 -15.44 -1.39
CA ILE A 558 7.89 -15.29 -2.07
C ILE A 558 7.74 -13.88 -2.63
N GLN A 559 8.23 -12.86 -1.90
CA GLN A 559 8.09 -11.46 -2.30
C GLN A 559 9.29 -10.94 -3.10
N ILE A 560 10.51 -11.37 -2.76
CA ILE A 560 11.76 -10.87 -3.36
C ILE A 560 12.38 -11.91 -4.28
N GLN A 561 12.62 -11.47 -5.52
CA GLN A 561 13.44 -12.15 -6.50
C GLN A 561 14.76 -11.39 -6.61
N ASP A 562 15.81 -11.97 -6.03
CA ASP A 562 17.14 -11.36 -5.93
C ASP A 562 17.67 -10.96 -7.33
N GLY A 563 18.09 -9.70 -7.46
CA GLY A 563 18.55 -9.09 -8.71
C GLY A 563 17.44 -8.67 -9.70
N VAL A 564 16.18 -9.01 -9.42
CA VAL A 564 15.01 -8.69 -10.27
C VAL A 564 14.18 -7.55 -9.71
N ASN A 565 13.66 -7.68 -8.49
CA ASN A 565 12.84 -6.66 -7.83
C ASN A 565 13.49 -6.07 -6.55
N GLY A 566 14.62 -6.63 -6.15
CA GLY A 566 15.39 -6.21 -4.98
C GLY A 566 16.68 -7.00 -4.82
N PHE A 567 17.37 -6.80 -3.71
CA PHE A 567 18.59 -7.52 -3.34
C PHE A 567 18.47 -8.09 -1.93
N ILE A 568 18.91 -9.34 -1.76
CA ILE A 568 18.96 -10.01 -0.47
C ILE A 568 20.41 -9.97 0.05
N VAL A 569 20.61 -9.33 1.21
CA VAL A 569 21.92 -9.15 1.83
C VAL A 569 21.96 -9.87 3.17
N ARG A 570 23.09 -10.50 3.49
CA ARG A 570 23.25 -11.16 4.80
C ARG A 570 23.21 -10.12 5.92
N PRO A 571 22.56 -10.42 7.06
CA PRO A 571 22.60 -9.55 8.23
C PRO A 571 24.03 -9.16 8.61
N GLY A 572 24.26 -7.86 8.82
CA GLY A 572 25.58 -7.29 9.12
C GLY A 572 26.53 -7.08 7.92
N ASP A 573 26.22 -7.56 6.71
CA ASP A 573 27.06 -7.38 5.52
C ASP A 573 26.91 -5.98 4.90
N ARG A 574 27.52 -5.01 5.58
CA ARG A 574 27.46 -3.60 5.18
C ARG A 574 28.08 -3.32 3.82
N THR A 575 29.06 -4.10 3.40
CA THR A 575 29.77 -3.90 2.13
C THR A 575 28.84 -4.24 0.97
N ALA A 576 28.20 -5.41 1.01
CA ALA A 576 27.23 -5.80 -0.01
C ALA A 576 26.06 -4.80 -0.10
N ALA A 577 25.49 -4.40 1.05
CA ALA A 577 24.41 -3.40 1.08
C ALA A 577 24.83 -2.07 0.43
N ALA A 578 26.04 -1.58 0.74
CA ALA A 578 26.57 -0.35 0.19
C ALA A 578 26.87 -0.43 -1.32
N GLU A 579 27.35 -1.58 -1.81
CA GLU A 579 27.58 -1.84 -3.23
C GLU A 579 26.27 -1.88 -4.01
N HIS A 580 25.22 -2.54 -3.48
CA HIS A 580 23.90 -2.54 -4.09
C HIS A 580 23.29 -1.14 -4.12
N LEU A 581 23.39 -0.37 -3.03
CA LEU A 581 23.01 1.03 -3.02
C LEU A 581 23.77 1.81 -4.11
N MET A 582 25.09 1.64 -4.21
CA MET A 582 25.90 2.28 -5.26
C MET A 582 25.39 1.93 -6.65
N SER A 583 25.10 0.65 -6.91
CA SER A 583 24.58 0.19 -8.20
C SER A 583 23.24 0.85 -8.54
N LEU A 584 22.30 0.93 -7.59
CA LEU A 584 20.99 1.53 -7.80
C LEU A 584 21.05 3.05 -8.01
N PHE A 585 22.05 3.74 -7.45
CA PHE A 585 22.23 5.19 -7.65
C PHE A 585 23.06 5.56 -8.88
N THR A 586 23.90 4.65 -9.39
CA THR A 586 24.80 4.94 -10.52
C THR A 586 24.41 4.25 -11.83
N ASP A 587 23.82 3.06 -11.78
CA ASP A 587 23.29 2.36 -12.94
C ASP A 587 21.81 2.70 -13.13
N LYS A 588 21.59 3.69 -13.98
CA LYS A 588 20.24 4.14 -14.35
C LYS A 588 19.43 3.02 -15.03
N ARG A 589 20.05 2.11 -15.79
CA ARG A 589 19.34 1.02 -16.48
C ARG A 589 18.90 -0.05 -15.49
N LEU A 590 19.76 -0.40 -14.53
CA LEU A 590 19.39 -1.31 -13.44
C LEU A 590 18.23 -0.74 -12.63
N HIS A 591 18.32 0.55 -12.27
CA HIS A 591 17.25 1.22 -11.53
C HIS A 591 15.95 1.26 -12.36
N GLU A 592 15.97 1.72 -13.61
CA GLU A 592 14.77 1.77 -14.48
C GLU A 592 14.16 0.39 -14.77
N ARG A 593 15.01 -0.65 -14.88
CA ARG A 593 14.55 -2.05 -15.02
C ARG A 593 13.75 -2.51 -13.80
N ILE A 594 14.18 -2.11 -12.60
CA ILE A 594 13.48 -2.41 -11.35
C ILE A 594 12.31 -1.42 -11.11
N ASP A 595 12.38 -0.18 -11.64
CA ASP A 595 11.56 0.98 -11.26
C ASP A 595 10.46 1.44 -12.24
N SER A 596 10.39 1.06 -13.54
CA SER A 596 9.29 1.62 -14.37
C SER A 596 8.76 0.81 -15.55
N GLN A 597 9.60 0.10 -16.32
CA GLN A 597 9.17 -0.34 -17.65
C GLN A 597 8.00 -1.34 -17.65
N VAL A 598 7.94 -2.19 -16.63
CA VAL A 598 6.83 -3.15 -16.43
C VAL A 598 5.54 -2.42 -16.06
N ARG A 599 5.61 -1.41 -15.19
CA ARG A 599 4.45 -0.62 -14.77
C ARG A 599 3.93 0.27 -15.88
N ASP A 600 4.81 0.93 -16.63
CA ASP A 600 4.39 1.77 -17.76
C ASP A 600 3.62 0.95 -18.81
N LEU A 601 4.08 -0.28 -19.09
CA LEU A 601 3.40 -1.19 -20.00
C LEU A 601 2.10 -1.77 -19.40
N ALA A 602 2.09 -2.08 -18.11
CA ALA A 602 0.90 -2.56 -17.40
C ALA A 602 -0.19 -1.48 -17.32
N ASP A 603 0.19 -0.22 -17.05
CA ASP A 603 -0.72 0.93 -16.98
C ASP A 603 -1.36 1.22 -18.34
N VAL A 604 -0.60 1.06 -19.43
CA VAL A 604 -1.15 1.16 -20.80
C VAL A 604 -2.15 0.04 -21.06
N ALA A 605 -1.82 -1.21 -20.72
CA ALA A 605 -2.75 -2.35 -20.85
C ALA A 605 -4.05 -2.10 -20.04
N PHE A 606 -3.92 -1.58 -18.82
CA PHE A 606 -5.04 -1.20 -17.96
C PHE A 606 -5.89 -0.07 -18.58
N SER A 607 -5.25 0.95 -19.16
CA SER A 607 -5.95 2.08 -19.81
C SER A 607 -6.82 1.63 -21.00
N GLN A 608 -6.39 0.59 -21.72
CA GLN A 608 -7.09 0.05 -22.88
C GLN A 608 -8.16 -0.99 -22.50
N LYS A 609 -8.32 -1.32 -21.20
CA LYS A 609 -9.22 -2.37 -20.70
C LYS A 609 -8.93 -3.77 -21.30
N GLU A 610 -7.66 -4.09 -21.50
CA GLU A 610 -7.24 -5.40 -22.01
C GLU A 610 -6.66 -6.29 -20.89
N ASP A 611 -6.93 -7.60 -20.95
CA ASP A 611 -6.48 -8.63 -19.98
C ASP A 611 -5.01 -9.09 -20.22
N THR A 612 -4.12 -8.16 -20.58
CA THR A 612 -2.74 -8.47 -20.95
C THR A 612 -1.83 -8.53 -19.72
N ASN A 613 -1.20 -9.69 -19.45
CA ASN A 613 -0.25 -9.86 -18.35
C ASN A 613 1.14 -9.34 -18.73
N VAL A 614 1.68 -8.40 -17.94
CA VAL A 614 2.97 -7.74 -18.19
C VAL A 614 3.95 -8.08 -17.07
N ARG A 615 5.13 -8.61 -17.43
CA ARG A 615 6.22 -8.91 -16.50
C ARG A 615 7.59 -8.55 -17.07
N ALA A 616 8.57 -8.35 -16.21
CA ALA A 616 9.97 -8.30 -16.63
C ALA A 616 10.44 -9.69 -17.10
N ALA A 617 11.37 -9.69 -18.05
CA ALA A 617 12.05 -10.88 -18.54
C ALA A 617 13.49 -10.55 -18.94
N THR A 618 14.37 -11.53 -18.83
CA THR A 618 15.75 -11.46 -19.36
C THR A 618 15.75 -11.65 -20.88
N TYR A 619 16.85 -11.28 -21.55
CA TYR A 619 16.99 -11.50 -23.00
C TYR A 619 16.90 -13.00 -23.38
N ALA A 620 17.45 -13.88 -22.54
CA ALA A 620 17.39 -15.33 -22.76
C ALA A 620 15.95 -15.87 -22.66
N GLU A 621 15.16 -15.41 -21.69
CA GLU A 621 13.73 -15.75 -21.60
C GLU A 621 12.95 -15.19 -22.79
N ALA A 622 13.19 -13.94 -23.16
CA ALA A 622 12.52 -13.31 -24.30
C ALA A 622 12.78 -14.06 -25.62
N ALA A 623 13.97 -14.65 -25.78
CA ALA A 623 14.31 -15.46 -26.95
C ALA A 623 13.51 -16.76 -27.09
N GLN A 624 12.85 -17.20 -26.01
CA GLN A 624 12.00 -18.40 -25.99
C GLN A 624 10.51 -18.10 -26.23
N CYS A 625 10.13 -16.83 -26.44
CA CYS A 625 8.76 -16.45 -26.71
C CYS A 625 8.31 -16.86 -28.13
N ASP A 626 7.00 -17.07 -28.31
CA ASP A 626 6.41 -17.31 -29.63
C ASP A 626 6.59 -16.10 -30.57
N ILE A 627 6.47 -14.89 -30.01
CA ILE A 627 6.64 -13.63 -30.74
C ILE A 627 7.57 -12.71 -29.94
N ILE A 628 8.57 -12.16 -30.63
CA ILE A 628 9.59 -11.26 -30.08
C ILE A 628 9.49 -9.93 -30.80
N VAL A 629 9.20 -8.83 -30.08
CA VAL A 629 9.11 -7.49 -30.67
C VAL A 629 10.30 -6.65 -30.23
N ILE A 630 11.11 -6.18 -31.19
CA ILE A 630 12.30 -5.35 -30.94
C ILE A 630 11.98 -3.91 -31.33
N THR A 631 11.72 -3.07 -30.32
CA THR A 631 11.48 -1.62 -30.49
C THR A 631 12.70 -0.77 -30.14
N ALA A 632 13.83 -1.40 -29.83
CA ALA A 632 15.04 -0.73 -29.36
C ALA A 632 15.72 0.07 -30.48
N GLY A 633 15.82 1.39 -30.27
CA GLY A 633 16.51 2.31 -31.17
C GLY A 633 16.97 3.56 -30.42
N SER A 634 18.04 4.19 -30.92
CA SER A 634 18.50 5.46 -30.38
C SER A 634 17.63 6.62 -30.85
N LYS A 635 17.55 7.69 -30.04
CA LYS A 635 16.89 8.94 -30.44
C LYS A 635 17.75 9.65 -31.49
N HIS A 636 17.11 10.11 -32.56
CA HIS A 636 17.76 10.93 -33.58
C HIS A 636 17.87 12.38 -33.08
N PHE A 637 19.06 12.98 -33.16
CA PHE A 637 19.27 14.39 -32.79
C PHE A 637 19.28 15.29 -34.04
N ILE A 638 18.81 16.54 -33.89
CA ILE A 638 18.84 17.52 -34.98
C ILE A 638 20.30 17.86 -35.29
N GLY A 639 20.72 17.69 -36.55
CA GLY A 639 22.10 17.94 -37.01
C GLY A 639 23.04 16.73 -36.94
N GLN A 640 22.57 15.56 -36.49
CA GLN A 640 23.38 14.34 -36.48
C GLN A 640 23.56 13.76 -37.89
N PRO A 641 24.79 13.32 -38.28
CA PRO A 641 24.98 12.55 -39.51
C PRO A 641 24.16 11.26 -39.50
N SER A 642 23.46 10.98 -40.61
CA SER A 642 22.60 9.78 -40.74
C SER A 642 23.38 8.46 -40.56
N MET A 643 24.69 8.45 -40.85
CA MET A 643 25.56 7.29 -40.72
C MET A 643 25.78 6.93 -39.25
N ASP A 644 26.16 7.91 -38.42
CA ASP A 644 26.36 7.72 -36.98
C ASP A 644 25.09 7.24 -36.27
N TYR A 645 23.92 7.72 -36.71
CA TYR A 645 22.61 7.27 -36.22
C TYR A 645 22.39 5.79 -36.55
N THR A 646 22.68 5.41 -37.78
CA THR A 646 22.54 4.04 -38.28
C THR A 646 23.50 3.09 -37.57
N ASP A 647 24.77 3.45 -37.46
CA ASP A 647 25.80 2.64 -36.80
C ASP A 647 25.47 2.39 -35.31
N ARG A 648 24.93 3.40 -34.63
CA ARG A 648 24.48 3.25 -33.24
C ARG A 648 23.33 2.26 -33.12
N ASN A 649 22.34 2.33 -34.01
CA ASN A 649 21.22 1.40 -34.00
C ASN A 649 21.64 -0.04 -34.37
N ILE A 650 22.58 -0.19 -35.32
CA ILE A 650 23.20 -1.48 -35.63
C ILE A 650 23.89 -2.07 -34.38
N SER A 651 24.67 -1.25 -33.67
CA SER A 651 25.37 -1.69 -32.45
C SER A 651 24.40 -2.13 -31.35
N ILE A 652 23.32 -1.38 -31.12
CA ILE A 652 22.26 -1.73 -30.16
C ILE A 652 21.64 -3.08 -30.53
N VAL A 653 21.21 -3.26 -31.78
CA VAL A 653 20.59 -4.50 -32.24
C VAL A 653 21.56 -5.68 -32.14
N ARG A 654 22.82 -5.53 -32.55
CA ARG A 654 23.84 -6.59 -32.41
C ARG A 654 24.04 -7.02 -30.96
N SER A 655 24.04 -6.07 -30.02
CA SER A 655 24.14 -6.38 -28.59
C SER A 655 22.95 -7.20 -28.10
N ILE A 656 21.72 -6.79 -28.46
CA ILE A 656 20.49 -7.48 -28.08
C ILE A 656 20.47 -8.90 -28.65
N MET A 657 20.74 -9.06 -29.95
CA MET A 657 20.75 -10.37 -30.61
C MET A 657 21.78 -11.31 -30.01
N LYS A 658 22.94 -10.79 -29.59
CA LYS A 658 23.98 -11.58 -28.94
C LYS A 658 23.54 -12.10 -27.57
N GLU A 659 22.86 -11.28 -26.76
CA GLU A 659 22.37 -11.69 -25.44
C GLU A 659 21.14 -12.60 -25.50
N MET A 660 20.35 -12.51 -26.58
CA MET A 660 19.17 -13.36 -26.80
C MET A 660 19.52 -14.76 -27.33
N SER A 661 20.65 -14.93 -28.03
CA SER A 661 20.99 -16.23 -28.63
C SER A 661 21.18 -17.35 -27.58
N PRO A 662 20.62 -18.56 -27.77
CA PRO A 662 19.89 -19.03 -28.96
C PRO A 662 18.38 -18.74 -28.94
N PHE A 663 17.80 -18.54 -30.13
CA PHE A 663 16.35 -18.33 -30.32
C PHE A 663 15.58 -19.63 -30.47
N ARG A 664 14.30 -19.63 -30.08
CA ARG A 664 13.36 -20.71 -30.41
C ARG A 664 13.23 -20.85 -31.92
N SER A 665 13.28 -22.07 -32.45
CA SER A 665 13.32 -22.33 -33.91
C SER A 665 12.07 -21.89 -34.67
N ASP A 666 10.94 -21.77 -33.98
CA ASP A 666 9.63 -21.40 -34.51
C ASP A 666 9.18 -19.99 -34.07
N ALA A 667 10.05 -19.22 -33.40
CA ALA A 667 9.74 -17.84 -32.99
C ALA A 667 9.54 -16.90 -34.19
N ILE A 668 8.67 -15.89 -34.04
CA ILE A 668 8.51 -14.77 -34.97
C ILE A 668 9.15 -13.53 -34.34
N ILE A 669 10.08 -12.88 -35.05
CA ILE A 669 10.70 -11.62 -34.62
C ILE A 669 10.13 -10.47 -35.44
N ILE A 670 9.63 -9.44 -34.75
CA ILE A 670 9.12 -8.21 -35.35
C ILE A 670 10.04 -7.05 -34.96
N VAL A 671 10.68 -6.41 -35.93
CA VAL A 671 11.58 -5.28 -35.73
C VAL A 671 10.82 -3.97 -36.00
N VAL A 672 10.82 -3.08 -35.02
CA VAL A 672 10.15 -1.77 -35.05
C VAL A 672 11.16 -0.69 -34.67
N ALA A 673 12.19 -0.54 -35.51
CA ALA A 673 13.27 0.42 -35.31
C ALA A 673 13.78 0.91 -36.66
N ASN A 674 14.22 2.16 -36.77
CA ASN A 674 14.71 2.73 -38.03
C ASN A 674 16.25 2.73 -38.12
N PRO A 675 16.83 2.49 -39.31
CA PRO A 675 16.18 2.10 -40.58
C PRO A 675 15.70 0.63 -40.56
N VAL A 676 14.38 0.43 -40.74
CA VAL A 676 13.72 -0.85 -40.45
C VAL A 676 14.14 -1.98 -41.39
N ASP A 677 14.39 -1.67 -42.65
CA ASP A 677 14.89 -2.59 -43.66
C ASP A 677 16.26 -3.18 -43.30
N LEU A 678 17.21 -2.31 -42.97
CA LEU A 678 18.57 -2.70 -42.61
C LEU A 678 18.61 -3.47 -41.30
N LEU A 679 17.93 -2.97 -40.27
CA LEU A 679 17.92 -3.61 -38.96
C LEU A 679 17.22 -4.99 -39.01
N THR A 680 16.12 -5.12 -39.77
CA THR A 680 15.45 -6.42 -39.99
C THR A 680 16.38 -7.41 -40.68
N SER A 681 17.15 -6.98 -41.69
CA SER A 681 18.13 -7.85 -42.36
C SER A 681 19.22 -8.33 -41.41
N ILE A 682 19.72 -7.46 -40.53
CA ILE A 682 20.75 -7.81 -39.54
C ILE A 682 20.19 -8.78 -38.49
N VAL A 683 18.96 -8.53 -38.00
CA VAL A 683 18.28 -9.45 -37.08
C VAL A 683 18.06 -10.82 -37.72
N GLN A 684 17.71 -10.88 -38.99
CA GLN A 684 17.52 -12.13 -39.72
C GLN A 684 18.82 -12.93 -39.82
N GLU A 685 19.92 -12.28 -40.14
CA GLU A 685 21.24 -12.91 -40.19
C GLU A 685 21.67 -13.44 -38.81
N LEU A 686 21.53 -12.62 -37.76
CA LEU A 686 22.01 -12.95 -36.42
C LEU A 686 21.14 -13.95 -35.66
N SER A 687 19.83 -13.97 -35.93
CA SER A 687 18.90 -14.94 -35.31
C SER A 687 19.06 -16.35 -35.90
N GLY A 688 19.53 -16.47 -37.14
CA GLY A 688 19.56 -17.74 -37.88
C GLY A 688 18.18 -18.24 -38.31
N LEU A 689 17.12 -17.45 -38.10
CA LEU A 689 15.75 -17.83 -38.45
C LEU A 689 15.44 -17.60 -39.94
N PRO A 690 14.58 -18.43 -40.55
CA PRO A 690 14.00 -18.20 -41.86
C PRO A 690 13.43 -16.78 -42.06
N ARG A 691 13.59 -16.23 -43.26
CA ARG A 691 13.14 -14.86 -43.62
C ARG A 691 11.65 -14.59 -43.34
N HIS A 692 10.80 -15.61 -43.42
CA HIS A 692 9.36 -15.44 -43.19
C HIS A 692 9.00 -15.28 -41.70
N GLN A 693 9.95 -15.51 -40.79
CA GLN A 693 9.79 -15.34 -39.35
C GLN A 693 10.38 -14.03 -38.83
N VAL A 694 11.15 -13.30 -39.64
CA VAL A 694 11.77 -12.03 -39.23
C VAL A 694 11.19 -10.90 -40.06
N LEU A 695 10.32 -10.12 -39.44
CA LEU A 695 9.47 -9.13 -40.09
C LEU A 695 9.82 -7.72 -39.61
N GLY A 696 9.85 -6.75 -40.52
CA GLY A 696 9.99 -5.33 -40.19
C GLY A 696 8.62 -4.64 -40.20
N SER A 697 8.30 -3.87 -39.16
CA SER A 697 7.08 -3.05 -39.09
C SER A 697 7.45 -1.57 -39.03
N GLY A 698 6.93 -0.77 -39.97
CA GLY A 698 7.28 0.64 -40.12
C GLY A 698 7.41 1.14 -41.56
N THR A 699 7.31 0.25 -42.57
CA THR A 699 7.55 0.58 -43.99
C THR A 699 6.41 1.33 -44.69
N PHE A 700 5.40 1.80 -43.95
CA PHE A 700 4.21 2.44 -44.54
C PHE A 700 4.57 3.73 -45.29
N LEU A 701 5.46 4.54 -44.71
CA LEU A 701 5.91 5.78 -45.33
C LEU A 701 6.82 5.51 -46.54
N GLU A 702 7.73 4.52 -46.48
CA GLU A 702 8.51 4.07 -47.63
C GLU A 702 7.60 3.53 -48.74
N SER A 703 6.54 2.80 -48.40
CA SER A 703 5.56 2.29 -49.35
C SER A 703 4.76 3.42 -50.01
N ILE A 704 4.43 4.48 -49.28
CA ILE A 704 3.83 5.69 -49.85
C ILE A 704 4.82 6.41 -50.76
N ARG A 705 6.09 6.56 -50.35
CA ARG A 705 7.13 7.20 -51.16
C ARG A 705 7.38 6.45 -52.45
N LEU A 706 7.50 5.12 -52.41
CA LEU A 706 7.65 4.27 -53.58
C LEU A 706 6.43 4.41 -54.52
N ARG A 707 5.21 4.34 -53.98
CA ARG A 707 3.99 4.58 -54.77
C ARG A 707 3.99 5.96 -55.42
N GLY A 708 4.46 6.99 -54.71
CA GLY A 708 4.61 8.33 -55.26
C GLY A 708 5.63 8.41 -56.39
N ILE A 709 6.79 7.79 -56.23
CA ILE A 709 7.83 7.72 -57.28
C ILE A 709 7.29 6.97 -58.51
N VAL A 710 6.67 5.81 -58.31
CA VAL A 710 6.10 5.00 -59.40
C VAL A 710 4.95 5.74 -60.10
N ALA A 711 4.06 6.40 -59.35
CA ALA A 711 2.97 7.20 -59.92
C ALA A 711 3.50 8.40 -60.73
N SER A 712 4.57 9.04 -60.24
CA SER A 712 5.27 10.12 -60.96
C SER A 712 5.88 9.61 -62.27
N GLU A 713 6.56 8.46 -62.23
CA GLU A 713 7.20 7.86 -63.41
C GLU A 713 6.18 7.42 -64.45
N LEU A 714 5.06 6.84 -64.00
CA LEU A 714 3.95 6.38 -64.84
C LEU A 714 2.96 7.49 -65.22
N LYS A 715 3.15 8.72 -64.72
CA LYS A 715 2.27 9.89 -64.94
C LYS A 715 0.80 9.64 -64.61
N VAL A 716 0.53 8.90 -63.54
CA VAL A 716 -0.83 8.61 -63.06
C VAL A 716 -1.08 9.30 -61.72
N GLY A 717 -2.33 9.70 -61.46
CA GLY A 717 -2.72 10.31 -60.19
C GLY A 717 -2.66 9.32 -59.03
N ILE A 718 -2.25 9.80 -57.85
CA ILE A 718 -2.25 9.00 -56.62
C ILE A 718 -3.67 9.02 -56.03
N THR A 719 -4.42 7.94 -56.20
CA THR A 719 -5.69 7.71 -55.48
C THR A 719 -5.47 6.77 -54.30
N TYR A 720 -6.07 7.12 -53.15
CA TYR A 720 -6.07 6.30 -51.93
C TYR A 720 -6.96 5.07 -52.05
#